data_AF-A8NC12-F1
#
_entry.id   AF-A8NC12-F1
#
_cell.length_a   1.000
_cell.length_b   1.000
_cell.length_c   1.000
_cell.angle_alpha   90.00
_cell.angle_beta   90.00
_cell.angle_gamma   90.00
#
_symmetry.space_group_name_H-M   'P 1'
#
loop_
_entity.id
_entity.type
_entity.pdbx_description
1 polymer ?
#
loop_
_entity_poly.entity_id
_entity_poly.type
_entity_poly.pdbx_seq_one_letter_code
_entity_poly.pdbx_strand_id
1 'polypeptide(L)'
;MSHNTPYKEVGFSDSSTGFIQPPQPPVPRTHKKRISPWIKFGVPALIVIAIAAIVGGVLGSRKKSSDKNDDGNSEDSTDGGKDKNTDSSSLPGIATVTDKLEAGRFATATNSKYMIPVYPSALHWQTNAALFSAPTFDANAATWPQDPEQFGEPSPLQVRHDRPRLIAPAYKWDALPDLIRADPYLAGWNETIFRNASDYHALPPVRYHMDGDSGILDNAREFKMRIKAFAYAWRLSQNTRWADRAWQEIQHVVSDDFGGPDPDNTKWHPTHFLDTAEFSAAFGIAYDWMYDFWTPEQRTFIRDNLIRLGLSHGAAVYGEGADFGWWSRDTTGNWNCVCNGGLTLGALAILGDDTTGTAEALLRATIDNAKANCIRAVTDDGSWQESTNYWYFGTTGLAEMASALLSATGSHYGLLTENTNYWRTGTFHMYVFGPTSLFDFGDHGPNKFSTTANTMFLLGDQLDHPEFILHQREQADAAEPWSMFWYNPAVAGAFWSGLPLDHFFDSPPVQWASMRSSWTDKDAAFLGIKAGRNQGHQRHNDLDVGTFVIDALGTRWAGELGSGDYLSTEYFGGEDQDAERWKYYRKHTMGQNTLMIGRRNQNVDAAPTVRHDSSGTTQDSSTVFTPEDDSTAFWTTDMTSAYFDATSVKRGGRFLNGRRQILIQDEVDAQAEVQWRMHTNATIEIDSSGTSATLTLDGKEMQVVLLDPPAGARFSEQPAERQGIEPIPAFGDQSNDGVRVLSIVLDAGSYTLRVLFNPQWEGMGADDYVTPPNVALDDWSLTSHN
;
A
#
# COMPACT_ATOMS: atom_id res chain seq x y z
N MET A 1 -16.79 -22.80 -1.10
CA MET A 1 -17.19 -21.42 -1.43
C MET A 1 -16.32 -20.56 -0.54
N SER A 2 -15.28 -20.00 -1.15
CA SER A 2 -14.26 -19.13 -0.55
C SER A 2 -14.87 -17.76 -0.30
N HIS A 3 -14.61 -17.19 0.88
CA HIS A 3 -15.08 -15.88 1.28
C HIS A 3 -14.05 -14.84 0.82
N ASN A 4 -14.45 -13.95 -0.09
CA ASN A 4 -13.69 -12.77 -0.47
C ASN A 4 -13.82 -11.74 0.65
N THR A 5 -12.74 -11.49 1.37
CA THR A 5 -12.53 -10.26 2.14
C THR A 5 -11.30 -9.59 1.53
N PRO A 6 -11.27 -8.25 1.36
CA PRO A 6 -10.13 -7.55 0.78
C PRO A 6 -8.85 -7.66 1.62
N TYR A 7 -8.94 -8.15 2.86
CA TYR A 7 -7.80 -8.37 3.76
C TYR A 7 -7.32 -9.83 3.76
N LYS A 8 -7.99 -10.71 3.00
CA LYS A 8 -7.61 -12.11 2.78
C LYS A 8 -7.41 -12.44 1.31
N GLU A 9 -7.49 -11.46 0.42
CA GLU A 9 -6.94 -11.66 -0.90
C GLU A 9 -5.44 -11.83 -0.73
N VAL A 10 -5.00 -13.05 -1.01
CA VAL A 10 -3.60 -13.47 -1.08
C VAL A 10 -2.77 -12.42 -1.83
N GLY A 11 -3.37 -11.68 -2.76
CA GLY A 11 -2.74 -10.55 -3.47
C GLY A 11 -2.38 -9.31 -2.65
N PHE A 12 -3.00 -8.93 -1.53
CA PHE A 12 -2.57 -7.70 -0.82
C PHE A 12 -1.36 -7.92 0.10
N SER A 13 -1.25 -9.12 0.70
CA SER A 13 -0.01 -9.54 1.37
C SER A 13 1.08 -9.85 0.35
N ASP A 14 0.74 -10.50 -0.77
CA ASP A 14 1.72 -10.95 -1.77
C ASP A 14 2.12 -9.84 -2.78
N SER A 15 1.38 -8.72 -2.85
CA SER A 15 1.77 -7.54 -3.63
C SER A 15 2.77 -6.64 -2.91
N SER A 16 3.02 -6.89 -1.62
CA SER A 16 4.04 -6.18 -0.83
C SER A 16 5.44 -6.80 -0.96
N THR A 17 5.51 -8.00 -1.51
CA THR A 17 6.76 -8.62 -1.93
C THR A 17 6.88 -8.39 -3.43
N GLY A 18 8.00 -7.83 -3.90
CA GLY A 18 8.26 -7.67 -5.34
C GLY A 18 8.25 -8.99 -6.12
N PHE A 19 8.15 -10.13 -5.42
CA PHE A 19 7.92 -11.47 -5.93
C PHE A 19 6.57 -12.00 -5.47
N ILE A 20 5.83 -12.65 -6.37
CA ILE A 20 4.63 -13.39 -5.98
C ILE A 20 5.07 -14.81 -5.63
N GLN A 21 4.90 -15.22 -4.36
CA GLN A 21 5.15 -16.60 -4.00
C GLN A 21 4.13 -17.50 -4.70
N PRO A 22 4.56 -18.58 -5.38
CA PRO A 22 3.62 -19.57 -5.88
C PRO A 22 2.82 -20.14 -4.69
N PRO A 23 1.53 -20.45 -4.87
CA PRO A 23 0.68 -20.89 -3.77
C PRO A 23 1.33 -22.08 -3.05
N GLN A 24 1.69 -21.88 -1.78
CA GLN A 24 2.31 -22.89 -0.93
C GLN A 24 1.45 -24.17 -0.97
N PRO A 25 2.05 -25.35 -1.20
CA PRO A 25 1.31 -26.59 -1.08
C PRO A 25 0.76 -26.68 0.35
N PRO A 26 -0.51 -27.06 0.54
CA PRO A 26 -1.11 -27.05 1.86
C PRO A 26 -0.31 -27.93 2.83
N VAL A 27 0.10 -27.33 3.96
CA VAL A 27 0.66 -28.03 5.12
C VAL A 27 -0.13 -29.33 5.34
N PRO A 28 0.53 -30.50 5.54
CA PRO A 28 -0.16 -31.79 5.60
C PRO A 28 -1.17 -31.81 6.75
N ARG A 29 -2.43 -31.48 6.46
CA ARG A 29 -3.53 -31.67 7.39
C ARG A 29 -3.71 -33.17 7.56
N THR A 30 -3.56 -33.62 8.80
CA THR A 30 -3.93 -34.95 9.30
C THR A 30 -5.18 -35.49 8.58
N HIS A 31 -5.07 -36.74 8.11
CA HIS A 31 -6.03 -37.43 7.25
C HIS A 31 -7.51 -37.09 7.52
N LYS A 32 -8.08 -36.19 6.71
CA LYS A 32 -9.54 -36.02 6.63
C LYS A 32 -10.13 -37.09 5.71
N LYS A 33 -11.15 -37.79 6.22
CA LYS A 33 -11.89 -38.86 5.54
C LYS A 33 -12.40 -38.41 4.16
N ARG A 34 -12.21 -39.26 3.15
CA ARG A 34 -12.72 -39.08 1.78
C ARG A 34 -14.25 -38.91 1.81
N ILE A 35 -14.73 -37.81 1.22
CA ILE A 35 -16.16 -37.54 0.98
C ILE A 35 -16.67 -38.50 -0.10
N SER A 36 -17.82 -39.13 0.16
CA SER A 36 -18.46 -40.11 -0.72
C SER A 36 -18.74 -39.54 -2.13
N PRO A 37 -18.52 -40.32 -3.22
CA PRO A 37 -18.91 -39.95 -4.58
C PRO A 37 -20.39 -39.55 -4.71
N TRP A 38 -21.26 -40.06 -3.82
CA TRP A 38 -22.67 -39.68 -3.78
C TRP A 38 -22.89 -38.20 -3.45
N ILE A 39 -22.08 -37.64 -2.56
CA ILE A 39 -22.16 -36.22 -2.20
C ILE A 39 -21.55 -35.36 -3.32
N LYS A 40 -20.47 -35.84 -3.97
CA LYS A 40 -19.80 -35.11 -5.05
C LYS A 40 -20.57 -35.08 -6.37
N PHE A 41 -21.30 -36.15 -6.69
CA PHE A 41 -21.93 -36.30 -8.01
C PHE A 41 -23.44 -36.56 -7.93
N GLY A 42 -23.90 -37.29 -6.90
CA GLY A 42 -25.33 -37.61 -6.74
C GLY A 42 -26.19 -36.41 -6.35
N VAL A 43 -25.73 -35.59 -5.40
CA VAL A 43 -26.46 -34.39 -4.95
C VAL A 43 -26.57 -33.32 -6.06
N PRO A 44 -25.49 -32.96 -6.79
CA PRO A 44 -25.61 -32.05 -7.91
C PRO A 44 -26.51 -32.57 -9.04
N ALA A 45 -26.44 -33.87 -9.36
CA ALA A 45 -27.30 -34.47 -10.37
C ALA A 45 -28.79 -34.43 -9.98
N LEU A 46 -29.11 -34.70 -8.70
CA LEU A 46 -30.48 -34.59 -8.17
C LEU A 46 -31.03 -33.16 -8.24
N ILE A 47 -30.19 -32.16 -7.97
CA ILE A 47 -30.57 -30.75 -8.06
C ILE A 47 -30.87 -30.38 -9.53
N VAL A 48 -30.04 -30.82 -10.48
CA VAL A 48 -30.28 -30.56 -11.91
C VAL A 48 -31.56 -31.25 -12.40
N ILE A 49 -31.84 -32.48 -11.95
CA ILE A 49 -33.08 -33.20 -12.28
C ILE A 49 -34.31 -32.48 -11.68
N ALA A 50 -34.20 -31.99 -10.44
CA ALA A 50 -35.28 -31.24 -9.81
C ALA A 50 -35.56 -29.92 -10.53
N ILE A 51 -34.52 -29.19 -10.95
CA ILE A 51 -34.66 -27.95 -11.73
C ILE A 51 -35.27 -28.25 -13.11
N ALA A 52 -34.82 -29.31 -13.79
CA ALA A 52 -35.39 -29.71 -15.09
C ALA A 52 -36.87 -30.11 -15.00
N ALA A 53 -37.28 -30.77 -13.90
CA ALA A 53 -38.67 -31.13 -13.65
C ALA A 53 -39.55 -29.89 -13.37
N ILE A 54 -39.03 -28.90 -12.64
CA ILE A 54 -39.73 -27.64 -12.34
C ILE A 54 -39.89 -26.82 -13.64
N VAL A 55 -38.84 -26.69 -14.44
CA VAL A 55 -38.88 -25.95 -15.72
C VAL A 55 -39.79 -26.66 -16.74
N GLY A 56 -39.75 -27.99 -16.80
CA GLY A 56 -40.65 -28.79 -17.64
C GLY A 56 -42.12 -28.67 -17.23
N GLY A 57 -42.41 -28.60 -15.92
CA GLY A 57 -43.75 -28.37 -15.39
C GLY A 57 -44.29 -26.98 -15.70
N VAL A 58 -43.47 -25.93 -15.57
CA VAL A 58 -43.88 -24.54 -15.80
C VAL A 58 -44.06 -24.22 -17.29
N LEU A 59 -43.24 -24.80 -18.17
CA LEU A 59 -43.36 -24.60 -19.63
C LEU A 59 -44.44 -25.48 -20.27
N GLY A 60 -44.80 -26.62 -19.65
CA GLY A 60 -45.86 -27.52 -20.11
C GLY A 60 -47.29 -27.01 -19.85
N SER A 61 -47.47 -26.04 -18.96
CA SER A 61 -48.80 -25.53 -18.57
C SER A 61 -49.27 -24.26 -19.31
N ARG A 62 -48.52 -23.77 -20.30
CA ARG A 62 -48.89 -22.56 -21.07
C ARG A 62 -49.04 -22.81 -22.58
N LYS A 63 -49.72 -23.88 -22.96
CA LYS A 63 -50.18 -24.07 -24.34
C LYS A 63 -51.55 -24.76 -24.39
N LYS A 64 -52.62 -23.98 -24.27
CA LYS A 64 -53.93 -24.30 -24.86
C LYS A 64 -54.85 -23.08 -24.91
N SER A 65 -55.46 -22.91 -26.09
CA SER A 65 -56.59 -22.06 -26.45
C SER A 65 -56.28 -20.63 -26.90
N SER A 66 -56.19 -20.47 -28.23
CA SER A 66 -56.60 -19.29 -28.97
C SER A 66 -58.13 -19.28 -29.14
N ASP A 67 -58.78 -18.12 -29.10
CA ASP A 67 -59.54 -17.56 -30.24
C ASP A 67 -60.40 -16.33 -29.87
N LYS A 68 -60.24 -15.29 -30.70
CA LYS A 68 -61.24 -14.34 -31.26
C LYS A 68 -61.66 -13.05 -30.53
N ASN A 69 -61.32 -11.97 -31.25
CA ASN A 69 -62.13 -10.83 -31.71
C ASN A 69 -62.22 -9.52 -30.90
N ASP A 70 -61.79 -8.47 -31.62
CA ASP A 70 -62.32 -7.12 -31.84
C ASP A 70 -62.50 -6.09 -30.71
N ASP A 71 -61.90 -4.93 -31.03
CA ASP A 71 -62.35 -3.54 -30.90
C ASP A 71 -62.77 -2.98 -29.53
N GLY A 72 -62.19 -1.83 -29.19
CA GLY A 72 -62.82 -0.91 -28.26
C GLY A 72 -61.89 0.03 -27.51
N ASN A 73 -61.92 1.28 -27.97
CA ASN A 73 -61.45 2.54 -27.41
C ASN A 73 -61.62 2.79 -25.88
N SER A 74 -60.96 3.87 -25.43
CA SER A 74 -61.24 4.78 -24.28
C SER A 74 -60.56 4.58 -22.91
N GLU A 75 -59.65 5.53 -22.63
CA GLU A 75 -59.65 6.51 -21.52
C GLU A 75 -60.09 6.14 -20.08
N ASP A 76 -59.14 6.38 -19.18
CA ASP A 76 -59.22 7.23 -17.96
C ASP A 76 -59.51 6.62 -16.56
N SER A 77 -58.73 7.15 -15.62
CA SER A 77 -58.99 7.40 -14.19
C SER A 77 -58.74 6.32 -13.11
N THR A 78 -57.70 6.59 -12.31
CA THR A 78 -57.63 6.69 -10.82
C THR A 78 -58.22 5.58 -9.93
N ASP A 79 -57.37 4.95 -9.11
CA ASP A 79 -57.14 5.27 -7.67
C ASP A 79 -56.81 4.02 -6.80
N GLY A 80 -55.90 4.23 -5.85
CA GLY A 80 -55.93 3.67 -4.50
C GLY A 80 -55.72 2.16 -4.26
N GLY A 81 -54.55 1.79 -3.72
CA GLY A 81 -54.41 0.50 -3.03
C GLY A 81 -53.01 0.20 -2.52
N LYS A 82 -52.76 0.50 -1.25
CA LYS A 82 -51.58 0.04 -0.47
C LYS A 82 -51.46 -1.48 -0.54
N ASP A 83 -50.25 -2.00 -0.74
CA ASP A 83 -49.79 -3.15 0.03
C ASP A 83 -48.27 -3.23 0.14
N LYS A 84 -47.85 -3.61 1.35
CA LYS A 84 -46.46 -3.81 1.78
C LYS A 84 -45.98 -5.21 1.37
N ASN A 85 -44.65 -5.29 1.24
CA ASN A 85 -43.80 -6.45 1.46
C ASN A 85 -43.62 -7.43 0.29
N THR A 86 -42.45 -7.39 -0.35
CA THR A 86 -41.34 -8.35 -0.13
C THR A 86 -40.29 -8.16 -1.22
N ASP A 87 -39.21 -7.44 -0.93
CA ASP A 87 -38.05 -7.36 -1.81
C ASP A 87 -37.33 -8.72 -1.82
N SER A 88 -37.47 -9.42 -2.94
CA SER A 88 -36.54 -10.47 -3.31
C SER A 88 -35.23 -9.84 -3.72
N SER A 89 -34.17 -10.23 -3.01
CA SER A 89 -32.77 -9.97 -3.33
C SER A 89 -32.45 -10.31 -4.79
N SER A 90 -32.45 -9.30 -5.66
CA SER A 90 -31.68 -9.34 -6.89
C SER A 90 -30.24 -9.00 -6.55
N LEU A 91 -29.33 -9.93 -6.79
CA LEU A 91 -27.90 -9.63 -6.89
C LEU A 91 -27.74 -8.39 -7.80
N PRO A 92 -27.02 -7.33 -7.39
CA PRO A 92 -26.75 -6.23 -8.29
C PRO A 92 -26.02 -6.78 -9.52
N GLY A 93 -26.50 -6.40 -10.71
CA GLY A 93 -25.84 -6.76 -11.96
C GLY A 93 -24.39 -6.30 -11.93
N ILE A 94 -23.49 -7.09 -12.51
CA ILE A 94 -22.10 -6.66 -12.71
C ILE A 94 -22.14 -5.45 -13.66
N ALA A 95 -21.81 -4.25 -13.15
CA ALA A 95 -21.74 -3.05 -13.95
C ALA A 95 -20.77 -3.25 -15.12
N THR A 96 -21.21 -2.92 -16.33
CA THR A 96 -20.37 -2.99 -17.52
C THR A 96 -19.30 -1.89 -17.50
N VAL A 97 -18.29 -2.00 -18.37
CA VAL A 97 -17.26 -0.96 -18.55
C VAL A 97 -17.90 0.38 -18.91
N THR A 98 -18.91 0.35 -19.77
CA THR A 98 -19.69 1.54 -20.16
C THR A 98 -20.42 2.14 -18.96
N ASP A 99 -21.08 1.32 -18.13
CA ASP A 99 -21.80 1.83 -16.95
C ASP A 99 -20.85 2.53 -15.95
N LYS A 100 -19.63 2.00 -15.76
CA LYS A 100 -18.64 2.62 -14.88
C LYS A 100 -18.14 3.96 -15.39
N LEU A 101 -17.81 4.04 -16.68
CA LEU A 101 -17.32 5.27 -17.30
C LEU A 101 -18.41 6.33 -17.43
N GLU A 102 -19.63 5.93 -17.79
CA GLU A 102 -20.80 6.81 -17.78
C GLU A 102 -21.14 7.30 -16.38
N ALA A 103 -20.90 6.47 -15.35
CA ALA A 103 -21.02 6.88 -13.96
C ALA A 103 -19.86 7.77 -13.48
N GLY A 104 -18.74 7.89 -14.22
CA GLY A 104 -17.58 8.71 -13.86
C GLY A 104 -16.44 7.98 -13.15
N ARG A 105 -16.42 6.63 -13.15
CA ARG A 105 -15.30 5.81 -12.64
C ARG A 105 -14.34 5.42 -13.76
N PHE A 106 -13.06 5.80 -13.62
CA PHE A 106 -12.07 5.64 -14.67
C PHE A 106 -11.42 4.25 -14.67
N ALA A 107 -11.03 3.73 -13.50
CA ALA A 107 -10.63 2.34 -13.36
C ALA A 107 -11.83 1.42 -13.63
N THR A 108 -11.76 0.68 -14.74
CA THR A 108 -12.83 -0.22 -15.18
C THR A 108 -12.74 -1.59 -14.53
N ALA A 109 -11.54 -1.96 -14.09
CA ALA A 109 -11.26 -3.16 -13.31
C ALA A 109 -10.02 -2.93 -12.43
N THR A 110 -9.74 -3.90 -11.57
CA THR A 110 -8.49 -4.04 -10.84
C THR A 110 -7.86 -5.35 -11.31
N ASN A 111 -6.58 -5.37 -11.65
CA ASN A 111 -5.95 -6.63 -12.05
C ASN A 111 -5.87 -7.58 -10.85
N SER A 112 -6.13 -8.86 -11.05
CA SER A 112 -6.17 -9.81 -9.93
C SER A 112 -4.80 -10.23 -9.42
N LYS A 113 -3.72 -9.90 -10.14
CA LYS A 113 -2.36 -10.34 -9.81
C LYS A 113 -1.65 -9.35 -8.88
N TYR A 114 -1.67 -8.07 -9.22
CA TYR A 114 -0.97 -7.03 -8.48
C TYR A 114 -1.90 -5.98 -7.85
N MET A 115 -3.21 -6.17 -7.98
CA MET A 115 -4.25 -5.27 -7.45
C MET A 115 -4.17 -3.82 -7.96
N ILE A 116 -3.69 -3.62 -9.18
CA ILE A 116 -3.57 -2.29 -9.80
C ILE A 116 -4.82 -1.91 -10.61
N PRO A 117 -5.12 -0.61 -10.75
CA PRO A 117 -6.21 -0.14 -11.61
C PRO A 117 -5.98 -0.48 -13.09
N VAL A 118 -7.07 -0.81 -13.80
CA VAL A 118 -7.07 -1.06 -15.25
C VAL A 118 -7.96 -0.01 -15.94
N TYR A 119 -7.35 0.79 -16.79
CA TYR A 119 -7.99 1.88 -17.53
C TYR A 119 -8.50 1.42 -18.90
N PRO A 120 -9.53 2.08 -19.47
CA PRO A 120 -10.09 1.69 -20.75
C PRO A 120 -9.11 1.93 -21.91
N SER A 121 -9.06 0.96 -22.82
CA SER A 121 -8.25 1.00 -24.04
C SER A 121 -9.09 0.95 -25.32
N ALA A 122 -10.38 1.28 -25.28
CA ALA A 122 -11.23 1.35 -26.48
C ALA A 122 -11.22 2.77 -27.09
N LEU A 123 -11.02 2.87 -28.41
CA LEU A 123 -10.81 4.12 -29.17
C LEU A 123 -11.76 5.30 -28.82
N HIS A 124 -13.04 5.04 -28.49
CA HIS A 124 -13.99 6.12 -28.17
C HIS A 124 -13.85 6.67 -26.74
N TRP A 125 -13.19 5.94 -25.83
CA TRP A 125 -12.90 6.37 -24.47
C TRP A 125 -11.48 6.89 -24.29
N GLN A 126 -10.52 6.40 -25.08
CA GLN A 126 -9.09 6.71 -24.93
C GLN A 126 -8.77 8.21 -24.92
N THR A 127 -9.43 8.98 -25.78
CA THR A 127 -9.10 10.40 -26.03
C THR A 127 -10.15 11.37 -25.53
N ASN A 128 -10.96 10.99 -24.52
CA ASN A 128 -11.96 11.89 -23.96
C ASN A 128 -11.29 12.96 -23.08
N ALA A 129 -10.63 13.92 -23.71
CA ALA A 129 -9.89 15.00 -23.07
C ALA A 129 -10.76 15.89 -22.16
N ALA A 130 -12.09 15.86 -22.34
CA ALA A 130 -13.02 16.54 -21.43
C ALA A 130 -13.16 15.80 -20.09
N LEU A 131 -13.09 14.45 -20.08
CA LEU A 131 -13.12 13.65 -18.86
C LEU A 131 -11.74 13.55 -18.19
N PHE A 132 -10.68 13.43 -18.99
CA PHE A 132 -9.31 13.21 -18.52
C PHE A 132 -8.46 14.49 -18.55
N SER A 133 -9.10 15.63 -18.28
CA SER A 133 -8.43 16.93 -18.17
C SER A 133 -7.36 16.93 -17.06
N ALA A 134 -6.56 18.00 -17.03
CA ALA A 134 -5.59 18.21 -15.96
C ALA A 134 -6.30 18.23 -14.57
N PRO A 135 -5.67 17.69 -13.51
CA PRO A 135 -6.18 17.74 -12.15
C PRO A 135 -6.58 19.15 -11.72
N THR A 136 -7.79 19.30 -11.18
CA THR A 136 -8.29 20.60 -10.71
C THR A 136 -9.35 20.45 -9.62
N PHE A 137 -9.48 21.47 -8.77
CA PHE A 137 -10.64 21.66 -7.91
C PHE A 137 -11.73 22.43 -8.67
N ASP A 138 -12.90 21.82 -8.87
CA ASP A 138 -14.05 22.49 -9.46
C ASP A 138 -14.83 23.25 -8.38
N ALA A 139 -14.72 24.57 -8.41
CA ALA A 139 -15.41 25.46 -7.48
C ALA A 139 -16.95 25.39 -7.55
N ASN A 140 -17.52 24.80 -8.60
CA ASN A 140 -18.97 24.67 -8.78
C ASN A 140 -19.49 23.26 -8.48
N ALA A 141 -18.61 22.30 -8.19
CA ALA A 141 -19.00 20.94 -7.87
C ALA A 141 -19.68 20.86 -6.49
N ALA A 142 -20.62 19.92 -6.36
CA ALA A 142 -21.18 19.59 -5.06
C ALA A 142 -20.07 19.02 -4.17
N THR A 143 -19.84 19.64 -3.02
CA THR A 143 -18.80 19.24 -2.07
C THR A 143 -19.29 19.37 -0.62
N TRP A 144 -18.41 19.09 0.34
CA TRP A 144 -18.67 19.23 1.76
C TRP A 144 -19.22 20.62 2.08
N PRO A 145 -20.28 20.72 2.92
CA PRO A 145 -20.74 22.02 3.37
C PRO A 145 -19.69 22.66 4.28
N GLN A 146 -19.77 24.00 4.41
CA GLN A 146 -18.89 24.75 5.32
C GLN A 146 -19.10 24.31 6.77
N ASP A 147 -18.02 24.26 7.55
CA ASP A 147 -18.12 23.94 8.98
C ASP A 147 -18.96 25.00 9.69
N PRO A 148 -20.11 24.62 10.29
CA PRO A 148 -20.96 25.57 11.00
C PRO A 148 -20.30 26.10 12.28
N GLU A 149 -19.29 25.41 12.83
CA GLU A 149 -18.55 25.85 13.99
C GLU A 149 -17.20 26.45 13.57
N GLN A 150 -16.94 27.67 14.04
CA GLN A 150 -15.72 28.41 13.72
C GLN A 150 -14.93 28.64 15.01
N PHE A 151 -13.65 28.32 14.98
CA PHE A 151 -12.74 28.49 16.12
C PHE A 151 -11.92 29.76 15.90
N GLY A 152 -12.26 30.83 16.62
CA GLY A 152 -11.56 32.12 16.49
C GLY A 152 -10.07 32.03 16.84
N GLU A 153 -9.75 31.36 17.95
CA GLU A 153 -8.39 31.00 18.34
C GLU A 153 -8.36 29.49 18.64
N PRO A 154 -8.00 28.63 17.65
CA PRO A 154 -7.96 27.19 17.84
C PRO A 154 -7.07 26.78 19.02
N SER A 155 -7.60 25.93 19.89
CA SER A 155 -6.89 25.37 21.03
C SER A 155 -7.12 23.86 21.07
N PRO A 156 -6.06 23.04 21.29
CA PRO A 156 -6.22 21.59 21.31
C PRO A 156 -7.08 21.11 22.50
N LEU A 157 -7.40 22.00 23.44
CA LEU A 157 -8.23 21.74 24.61
C LEU A 157 -9.65 22.29 24.50
N GLN A 158 -9.98 22.91 23.37
CA GLN A 158 -11.33 23.41 23.08
C GLN A 158 -11.85 22.66 21.86
N VAL A 159 -12.70 21.67 22.11
CA VAL A 159 -13.34 20.86 21.07
C VAL A 159 -14.72 21.39 20.71
N ARG A 160 -15.17 21.08 19.49
CA ARG A 160 -16.54 21.32 19.03
C ARG A 160 -17.57 20.73 19.97
N HIS A 161 -18.75 21.37 19.98
CA HIS A 161 -19.83 21.04 20.92
C HIS A 161 -20.62 19.78 20.55
N ASP A 162 -20.77 19.52 19.25
CA ASP A 162 -21.49 18.38 18.70
C ASP A 162 -20.58 17.15 18.54
N ARG A 163 -21.22 15.98 18.46
CA ARG A 163 -20.56 14.70 18.18
C ARG A 163 -21.20 14.05 16.95
N PRO A 164 -20.43 13.30 16.14
CA PRO A 164 -19.02 12.96 16.32
C PRO A 164 -18.13 14.16 16.06
N ARG A 165 -16.90 14.11 16.56
CA ARG A 165 -15.88 15.16 16.37
C ARG A 165 -14.57 14.67 15.78
N LEU A 166 -14.26 13.38 15.87
CA LEU A 166 -13.04 12.81 15.30
C LEU A 166 -13.22 12.51 13.82
N ILE A 167 -12.31 13.00 12.97
CA ILE A 167 -12.23 12.78 11.51
C ILE A 167 -13.40 13.38 10.70
N ALA A 168 -14.63 13.09 11.13
CA ALA A 168 -15.87 13.42 10.46
C ALA A 168 -16.85 14.04 11.48
N PRO A 169 -16.94 15.38 11.55
CA PRO A 169 -17.88 16.06 12.42
C PRO A 169 -19.33 15.85 11.97
N ALA A 170 -20.31 16.11 12.85
CA ALA A 170 -21.73 15.79 12.60
C ALA A 170 -22.27 16.33 11.26
N TYR A 171 -21.92 17.56 10.89
CA TYR A 171 -22.37 18.15 9.62
C TYR A 171 -21.88 17.38 8.37
N LYS A 172 -20.71 16.72 8.43
CA LYS A 172 -20.25 15.85 7.34
C LYS A 172 -21.09 14.58 7.26
N TRP A 173 -21.50 14.01 8.39
CA TRP A 173 -22.41 12.87 8.41
C TRP A 173 -23.78 13.21 7.83
N ASP A 174 -24.30 14.40 8.12
CA ASP A 174 -25.58 14.86 7.58
C ASP A 174 -25.55 15.03 6.05
N ALA A 175 -24.42 15.48 5.51
CA ALA A 175 -24.23 15.67 4.07
C ALA A 175 -23.88 14.37 3.31
N LEU A 176 -23.27 13.40 3.97
CA LEU A 176 -22.70 12.21 3.33
C LEU A 176 -23.70 11.41 2.48
N PRO A 177 -24.97 11.15 2.89
CA PRO A 177 -25.92 10.42 2.06
C PRO A 177 -26.21 11.06 0.70
N ASP A 178 -26.16 12.40 0.63
CA ASP A 178 -26.39 13.13 -0.61
C ASP A 178 -25.16 13.05 -1.52
N LEU A 179 -23.96 13.16 -0.94
CA LEU A 179 -22.70 12.96 -1.66
C LEU A 179 -22.55 11.52 -2.18
N ILE A 180 -22.92 10.50 -1.40
CA ILE A 180 -22.95 9.09 -1.84
C ILE A 180 -23.88 8.90 -3.04
N ARG A 181 -25.01 9.62 -3.11
CA ARG A 181 -25.92 9.53 -4.26
C ARG A 181 -25.41 10.27 -5.49
N ALA A 182 -24.60 11.31 -5.30
CA ALA A 182 -24.11 12.18 -6.36
C ALA A 182 -22.75 11.74 -6.94
N ASP A 183 -21.92 11.05 -6.16
CA ASP A 183 -20.56 10.66 -6.54
C ASP A 183 -20.41 9.13 -6.67
N PRO A 184 -19.93 8.63 -7.82
CA PRO A 184 -19.82 7.20 -8.08
C PRO A 184 -18.73 6.51 -7.23
N TYR A 185 -17.67 7.21 -6.83
CA TYR A 185 -16.60 6.68 -5.99
C TYR A 185 -17.13 6.43 -4.58
N LEU A 186 -17.77 7.43 -3.99
CA LEU A 186 -18.45 7.31 -2.69
C LEU A 186 -19.52 6.21 -2.71
N ALA A 187 -20.32 6.10 -3.78
CA ALA A 187 -21.34 5.04 -3.91
C ALA A 187 -20.75 3.62 -3.81
N GLY A 188 -19.73 3.31 -4.61
CA GLY A 188 -19.13 1.97 -4.62
C GLY A 188 -18.21 1.69 -3.42
N TRP A 189 -17.58 2.71 -2.83
CA TRP A 189 -16.88 2.54 -1.56
C TRP A 189 -17.85 2.25 -0.43
N ASN A 190 -18.99 2.96 -0.37
CA ASN A 190 -20.05 2.67 0.59
C ASN A 190 -20.50 1.20 0.50
N GLU A 191 -20.79 0.70 -0.70
CA GLU A 191 -21.15 -0.72 -0.89
C GLU A 191 -20.06 -1.66 -0.37
N THR A 192 -18.81 -1.37 -0.69
CA THR A 192 -17.65 -2.17 -0.25
C THR A 192 -17.49 -2.17 1.27
N ILE A 193 -17.65 -1.01 1.91
CA ILE A 193 -17.58 -0.90 3.37
C ILE A 193 -18.70 -1.69 4.05
N PHE A 194 -19.94 -1.64 3.54
CA PHE A 194 -21.05 -2.44 4.07
C PHE A 194 -20.86 -3.95 3.86
N ARG A 195 -20.24 -4.36 2.75
CA ARG A 195 -19.84 -5.75 2.50
C ARG A 195 -18.79 -6.20 3.50
N ASN A 196 -17.72 -5.42 3.68
CA ASN A 196 -16.66 -5.68 4.64
C ASN A 196 -17.21 -5.77 6.07
N ALA A 197 -18.06 -4.82 6.48
CA ALA A 197 -18.73 -4.87 7.77
C ALA A 197 -19.55 -6.16 7.93
N SER A 198 -20.27 -6.59 6.89
CA SER A 198 -21.03 -7.85 6.93
C SER A 198 -20.12 -9.06 7.09
N ASP A 199 -18.99 -9.09 6.41
CA ASP A 199 -17.99 -10.16 6.52
C ASP A 199 -17.35 -10.19 7.91
N TYR A 200 -16.97 -9.03 8.45
CA TYR A 200 -16.40 -8.94 9.82
C TYR A 200 -17.41 -9.33 10.89
N HIS A 201 -18.68 -8.96 10.72
CA HIS A 201 -19.74 -9.32 11.67
C HIS A 201 -19.92 -10.83 11.76
N ALA A 202 -19.65 -11.58 10.69
CA ALA A 202 -19.71 -13.05 10.68
C ALA A 202 -18.51 -13.72 11.37
N LEU A 203 -17.44 -12.97 11.65
CA LEU A 203 -16.25 -13.46 12.36
C LEU A 203 -16.47 -13.41 13.88
N PRO A 204 -15.84 -14.34 14.65
CA PRO A 204 -15.76 -14.18 16.10
C PRO A 204 -15.03 -12.88 16.47
N PRO A 205 -15.18 -12.38 17.72
CA PRO A 205 -14.36 -11.29 18.22
C PRO A 205 -12.86 -11.51 17.95
N VAL A 206 -12.11 -10.42 17.78
CA VAL A 206 -10.68 -10.44 17.47
C VAL A 206 -9.95 -11.30 18.49
N ARG A 207 -9.21 -12.30 18.02
CA ARG A 207 -8.58 -13.28 18.91
C ARG A 207 -7.24 -12.77 19.39
N TYR A 208 -6.96 -12.99 20.67
CA TYR A 208 -5.64 -12.75 21.21
C TYR A 208 -4.61 -13.67 20.54
N HIS A 209 -3.55 -13.06 20.01
CA HIS A 209 -2.34 -13.69 19.52
C HIS A 209 -1.14 -12.80 19.88
N MET A 210 -0.19 -13.34 20.65
CA MET A 210 1.07 -12.67 20.97
C MET A 210 2.14 -13.14 19.99
N ASP A 211 2.61 -12.23 19.15
CA ASP A 211 3.56 -12.48 18.07
C ASP A 211 5.00 -12.14 18.48
N GLY A 212 5.48 -12.77 19.56
CA GLY A 212 6.82 -12.52 20.10
C GLY A 212 7.07 -11.03 20.38
N ASP A 213 8.23 -10.53 19.92
CA ASP A 213 8.64 -9.13 20.11
C ASP A 213 7.82 -8.14 19.27
N SER A 214 7.11 -8.62 18.23
CA SER A 214 6.14 -7.82 17.45
C SER A 214 4.83 -7.55 18.20
N GLY A 215 4.65 -8.18 19.36
CA GLY A 215 3.55 -7.89 20.28
C GLY A 215 2.19 -8.39 19.79
N ILE A 216 1.14 -7.62 20.10
CA ILE A 216 -0.26 -7.88 19.73
C ILE A 216 -0.78 -6.88 18.69
N LEU A 217 0.12 -6.27 17.91
CA LEU A 217 -0.17 -5.17 17.01
C LEU A 217 -1.23 -5.52 15.96
N ASP A 218 -1.13 -6.70 15.36
CA ASP A 218 -2.10 -7.17 14.37
C ASP A 218 -3.50 -7.30 14.99
N ASN A 219 -3.59 -7.70 16.28
CA ASN A 219 -4.87 -7.77 16.99
C ASN A 219 -5.46 -6.35 17.16
N ALA A 220 -4.62 -5.38 17.55
CA ALA A 220 -5.04 -3.99 17.74
C ALA A 220 -5.51 -3.35 16.43
N ARG A 221 -4.78 -3.58 15.32
CA ARG A 221 -5.12 -3.07 13.99
C ARG A 221 -6.37 -3.75 13.41
N GLU A 222 -6.53 -5.07 13.59
CA GLU A 222 -7.75 -5.78 13.19
C GLU A 222 -8.97 -5.25 13.98
N PHE A 223 -8.81 -5.00 15.28
CA PHE A 223 -9.83 -4.36 16.10
C PHE A 223 -10.18 -2.97 15.58
N LYS A 224 -9.19 -2.09 15.32
CA LYS A 224 -9.41 -0.74 14.75
C LYS A 224 -10.17 -0.80 13.42
N MET A 225 -9.75 -1.67 12.50
CA MET A 225 -10.39 -1.89 11.20
C MET A 225 -11.88 -2.25 11.36
N ARG A 226 -12.19 -3.21 12.24
CA ARG A 226 -13.58 -3.65 12.47
C ARG A 226 -14.43 -2.57 13.13
N ILE A 227 -13.90 -1.88 14.14
CA ILE A 227 -14.61 -0.79 14.83
C ILE A 227 -14.93 0.35 13.86
N LYS A 228 -13.97 0.76 13.01
CA LYS A 228 -14.22 1.77 11.96
C LYS A 228 -15.39 1.37 11.06
N ALA A 229 -15.38 0.13 10.55
CA ALA A 229 -16.41 -0.37 9.64
C ALA A 229 -17.78 -0.48 10.33
N PHE A 230 -17.85 -1.00 11.55
CA PHE A 230 -19.09 -1.12 12.31
C PHE A 230 -19.67 0.24 12.72
N ALA A 231 -18.83 1.17 13.15
CA ALA A 231 -19.25 2.52 13.51
C ALA A 231 -19.83 3.26 12.30
N TYR A 232 -19.14 3.21 11.15
CA TYR A 232 -19.64 3.75 9.90
C TYR A 232 -20.98 3.13 9.48
N ALA A 233 -21.05 1.79 9.45
CA ALA A 233 -22.25 1.07 9.03
C ALA A 233 -23.44 1.34 9.97
N TRP A 234 -23.21 1.41 11.28
CA TRP A 234 -24.21 1.82 12.26
C TRP A 234 -24.71 3.24 11.97
N ARG A 235 -23.81 4.21 11.85
CA ARG A 235 -24.20 5.63 11.77
C ARG A 235 -24.99 5.93 10.50
N LEU A 236 -24.63 5.33 9.36
CA LEU A 236 -25.39 5.48 8.12
C LEU A 236 -26.71 4.70 8.08
N SER A 237 -26.76 3.49 8.63
CA SER A 237 -27.95 2.63 8.51
C SER A 237 -28.90 2.71 9.71
N GLN A 238 -28.43 3.22 10.84
CA GLN A 238 -29.07 3.16 12.16
C GLN A 238 -29.45 1.72 12.59
N ASN A 239 -28.85 0.70 11.97
CA ASN A 239 -29.07 -0.69 12.31
C ASN A 239 -28.22 -1.08 13.53
N THR A 240 -28.87 -1.36 14.65
CA THR A 240 -28.19 -1.62 15.93
C THR A 240 -27.27 -2.83 15.88
N ARG A 241 -27.47 -3.79 14.95
CA ARG A 241 -26.62 -4.99 14.84
C ARG A 241 -25.13 -4.67 14.77
N TRP A 242 -24.79 -3.55 14.12
CA TRP A 242 -23.42 -3.10 13.95
C TRP A 242 -22.84 -2.58 15.26
N ALA A 243 -23.62 -1.80 16.00
CA ALA A 243 -23.24 -1.28 17.30
C ALA A 243 -23.20 -2.36 18.38
N ASP A 244 -24.15 -3.29 18.35
CA ASP A 244 -24.16 -4.49 19.19
C ASP A 244 -22.91 -5.34 18.93
N ARG A 245 -22.50 -5.48 17.66
CA ARG A 245 -21.27 -6.21 17.29
C ARG A 245 -19.99 -5.48 17.70
N ALA A 246 -19.95 -4.16 17.56
CA ALA A 246 -18.84 -3.33 18.04
C ALA A 246 -18.70 -3.40 19.56
N TRP A 247 -19.83 -3.39 20.29
CA TRP A 247 -19.85 -3.57 21.74
C TRP A 247 -19.24 -4.91 22.16
N GLN A 248 -19.54 -5.99 21.44
CA GLN A 248 -18.92 -7.31 21.70
C GLN A 248 -17.39 -7.30 21.50
N GLU A 249 -16.88 -6.62 20.47
CA GLU A 249 -15.42 -6.47 20.31
C GLU A 249 -14.81 -5.70 21.48
N ILE A 250 -15.42 -4.56 21.85
CA ILE A 250 -14.96 -3.67 22.93
C ILE A 250 -14.89 -4.44 24.26
N GLN A 251 -15.94 -5.19 24.60
CA GLN A 251 -15.95 -6.00 25.81
C GLN A 251 -14.89 -7.09 25.78
N HIS A 252 -14.64 -7.71 24.63
CA HIS A 252 -13.69 -8.81 24.50
C HIS A 252 -12.26 -8.33 24.75
N VAL A 253 -11.80 -7.27 24.09
CA VAL A 253 -10.40 -6.82 24.16
C VAL A 253 -9.98 -6.21 25.50
N VAL A 254 -10.92 -6.08 26.44
CA VAL A 254 -10.65 -5.68 27.83
C VAL A 254 -10.94 -6.79 28.85
N SER A 255 -11.52 -7.92 28.43
CA SER A 255 -11.86 -9.03 29.32
C SER A 255 -10.70 -10.02 29.49
N ASP A 256 -10.85 -10.92 30.45
CA ASP A 256 -9.89 -12.01 30.69
C ASP A 256 -9.84 -13.03 29.53
N ASP A 257 -10.88 -13.09 28.70
CA ASP A 257 -10.88 -13.95 27.50
C ASP A 257 -9.86 -13.48 26.45
N PHE A 258 -9.40 -12.23 26.55
CA PHE A 258 -8.38 -11.66 25.69
C PHE A 258 -7.06 -11.54 26.46
N GLY A 259 -6.20 -12.55 26.30
CA GLY A 259 -4.85 -12.57 26.88
C GLY A 259 -4.77 -12.96 28.36
N GLY A 260 -5.88 -13.35 28.99
CA GLY A 260 -5.92 -13.76 30.40
C GLY A 260 -6.12 -12.59 31.39
N PRO A 261 -6.09 -12.87 32.71
CA PRO A 261 -6.19 -11.84 33.74
C PRO A 261 -5.10 -10.77 33.63
N ASP A 262 -5.44 -9.52 33.96
CA ASP A 262 -4.54 -8.36 33.83
C ASP A 262 -4.32 -7.64 35.17
N PRO A 263 -3.56 -8.24 36.11
CA PRO A 263 -3.32 -7.65 37.42
C PRO A 263 -2.44 -6.39 37.36
N ASP A 264 -1.58 -6.30 36.33
CA ASP A 264 -0.57 -5.24 36.19
C ASP A 264 -1.01 -4.12 35.24
N ASN A 265 -2.25 -4.19 34.72
CA ASN A 265 -2.83 -3.21 33.83
C ASN A 265 -2.06 -3.04 32.49
N THR A 266 -1.55 -4.13 31.95
CA THR A 266 -0.72 -4.19 30.73
C THR A 266 -1.38 -4.99 29.60
N LYS A 267 -2.69 -5.24 29.64
CA LYS A 267 -3.40 -6.05 28.62
C LYS A 267 -3.23 -5.55 27.18
N TRP A 268 -3.07 -4.24 26.98
CA TRP A 268 -2.80 -3.64 25.67
C TRP A 268 -1.30 -3.52 25.34
N HIS A 269 -0.45 -4.20 26.10
CA HIS A 269 0.98 -4.37 25.86
C HIS A 269 1.76 -3.05 25.70
N PRO A 270 1.81 -2.18 26.73
CA PRO A 270 2.46 -0.86 26.66
C PRO A 270 3.97 -0.92 26.38
N THR A 271 4.61 -2.07 26.59
CA THR A 271 6.02 -2.30 26.20
C THR A 271 6.22 -2.22 24.68
N HIS A 272 5.26 -2.70 23.89
CA HIS A 272 5.19 -2.49 22.45
C HIS A 272 4.10 -1.46 22.16
N PHE A 273 4.41 -0.18 22.41
CA PHE A 273 3.40 0.88 22.53
C PHE A 273 2.54 1.13 21.28
N LEU A 274 2.95 0.65 20.09
CA LEU A 274 2.10 0.61 18.90
C LEU A 274 0.77 -0.12 19.17
N ASP A 275 0.82 -1.21 19.95
CA ASP A 275 -0.35 -2.02 20.33
C ASP A 275 -1.35 -1.16 21.12
N THR A 276 -0.83 -0.52 22.16
CA THR A 276 -1.59 0.37 23.04
C THR A 276 -2.16 1.56 22.28
N ALA A 277 -1.40 2.14 21.35
CA ALA A 277 -1.81 3.28 20.56
C ALA A 277 -2.95 2.93 19.57
N GLU A 278 -2.84 1.82 18.86
CA GLU A 278 -3.89 1.36 17.92
C GLU A 278 -5.19 1.02 18.66
N PHE A 279 -5.13 0.36 19.82
CA PHE A 279 -6.31 0.17 20.67
C PHE A 279 -6.89 1.49 21.17
N SER A 280 -6.04 2.44 21.58
CA SER A 280 -6.48 3.76 22.04
C SER A 280 -7.20 4.55 20.95
N ALA A 281 -6.67 4.52 19.72
CA ALA A 281 -7.32 5.11 18.55
C ALA A 281 -8.71 4.48 18.32
N ALA A 282 -8.78 3.14 18.31
CA ALA A 282 -10.01 2.40 18.07
C ALA A 282 -11.08 2.67 19.15
N PHE A 283 -10.69 2.73 20.43
CA PHE A 283 -11.60 3.10 21.51
C PHE A 283 -12.07 4.55 21.40
N GLY A 284 -11.18 5.48 21.01
CA GLY A 284 -11.56 6.86 20.73
C GLY A 284 -12.60 6.97 19.62
N ILE A 285 -12.40 6.25 18.51
CA ILE A 285 -13.35 6.18 17.39
C ILE A 285 -14.69 5.61 17.85
N ALA A 286 -14.69 4.48 18.57
CA ALA A 286 -15.92 3.87 19.09
C ALA A 286 -16.67 4.82 20.03
N TYR A 287 -15.97 5.46 20.96
CA TYR A 287 -16.57 6.38 21.93
C TYR A 287 -17.25 7.56 21.22
N ASP A 288 -16.58 8.14 20.23
CA ASP A 288 -17.02 9.36 19.57
C ASP A 288 -18.07 9.11 18.47
N TRP A 289 -17.80 8.21 17.53
CA TRP A 289 -18.69 7.98 16.39
C TRP A 289 -20.02 7.36 16.79
N MET A 290 -20.03 6.60 17.89
CA MET A 290 -21.20 5.85 18.36
C MET A 290 -21.73 6.38 19.71
N TYR A 291 -21.34 7.60 20.09
CA TYR A 291 -21.64 8.21 21.38
C TYR A 291 -23.13 8.17 21.76
N ASP A 292 -24.00 8.41 20.77
CA ASP A 292 -25.46 8.48 20.94
C ASP A 292 -26.12 7.10 21.07
N PHE A 293 -25.45 6.03 20.64
CA PHE A 293 -25.92 4.67 20.84
C PHE A 293 -25.65 4.17 22.26
N TRP A 294 -24.49 4.53 22.81
CA TRP A 294 -24.04 4.02 24.09
C TRP A 294 -24.95 4.44 25.25
N THR A 295 -25.21 3.53 26.17
CA THR A 295 -25.78 3.91 27.48
C THR A 295 -24.75 4.69 28.31
N PRO A 296 -25.17 5.44 29.35
CA PRO A 296 -24.24 6.11 30.26
C PRO A 296 -23.18 5.14 30.87
N GLU A 297 -23.58 3.90 31.16
CA GLU A 297 -22.71 2.86 31.69
C GLU A 297 -21.71 2.38 30.63
N GLN A 298 -22.16 2.19 29.39
CA GLN A 298 -21.26 1.82 28.28
C GLN A 298 -20.26 2.93 27.98
N ARG A 299 -20.68 4.21 28.01
CA ARG A 299 -19.76 5.34 27.87
C ARG A 299 -18.71 5.35 28.99
N THR A 300 -19.16 5.18 30.23
CA THR A 300 -18.24 5.09 31.39
C THR A 300 -17.26 3.94 31.21
N PHE A 301 -17.74 2.77 30.81
CA PHE A 301 -16.92 1.59 30.57
C PHE A 301 -15.85 1.82 29.48
N ILE A 302 -16.22 2.39 28.34
CA ILE A 302 -15.28 2.66 27.24
C ILE A 302 -14.24 3.70 27.66
N ARG A 303 -14.69 4.83 28.25
CA ARG A 303 -13.80 5.91 28.71
C ARG A 303 -12.81 5.40 29.75
N ASP A 304 -13.30 4.72 30.79
CA ASP A 304 -12.46 4.33 31.91
C ASP A 304 -11.44 3.25 31.49
N ASN A 305 -11.81 2.33 30.59
CA ASN A 305 -10.85 1.36 30.03
C ASN A 305 -9.85 2.02 29.07
N LEU A 306 -10.27 3.00 28.25
CA LEU A 306 -9.36 3.78 27.40
C LEU A 306 -8.32 4.53 28.23
N ILE A 307 -8.74 5.19 29.31
CA ILE A 307 -7.82 5.86 30.24
C ILE A 307 -6.88 4.81 30.86
N ARG A 308 -7.46 3.77 31.47
CA ARG A 308 -6.72 2.78 32.24
C ARG A 308 -5.70 2.01 31.40
N LEU A 309 -6.11 1.44 30.27
CA LEU A 309 -5.27 0.53 29.46
C LEU A 309 -4.45 1.26 28.40
N GLY A 310 -4.78 2.51 28.07
CA GLY A 310 -4.14 3.29 27.01
C GLY A 310 -3.52 4.58 27.51
N LEU A 311 -4.37 5.58 27.76
CA LEU A 311 -3.94 6.97 27.95
C LEU A 311 -3.05 7.16 29.19
N SER A 312 -3.31 6.45 30.29
CA SER A 312 -2.47 6.53 31.50
C SER A 312 -1.03 6.08 31.24
N HIS A 313 -0.81 5.08 30.39
CA HIS A 313 0.53 4.65 29.99
C HIS A 313 1.22 5.71 29.12
N GLY A 314 0.47 6.34 28.20
CA GLY A 314 0.98 7.49 27.44
C GLY A 314 1.35 8.68 28.33
N ALA A 315 0.55 8.96 29.36
CA ALA A 315 0.84 10.01 30.31
C ALA A 315 2.09 9.68 31.15
N ALA A 316 2.32 8.40 31.49
CA ALA A 316 3.55 7.96 32.16
C ALA A 316 4.79 8.12 31.26
N VAL A 317 4.66 7.90 29.94
CA VAL A 317 5.75 8.17 28.98
C VAL A 317 6.19 9.64 29.04
N TYR A 318 5.23 10.57 28.98
CA TYR A 318 5.53 12.00 28.94
C TYR A 318 5.82 12.63 30.30
N GLY A 319 5.19 12.14 31.37
CA GLY A 319 5.29 12.72 32.72
C GLY A 319 6.41 12.11 33.56
N GLU A 320 6.55 10.79 33.53
CA GLU A 320 7.47 10.04 34.41
C GLU A 320 8.70 9.51 33.66
N GLY A 321 8.66 9.47 32.33
CA GLY A 321 9.74 8.95 31.51
C GLY A 321 9.81 7.43 31.52
N ALA A 322 8.65 6.75 31.45
CA ALA A 322 8.56 5.29 31.43
C ALA A 322 9.51 4.65 30.39
N ASP A 323 10.16 3.54 30.74
CA ASP A 323 11.21 2.91 29.93
C ASP A 323 10.73 2.48 28.54
N PHE A 324 9.45 2.09 28.42
CA PHE A 324 8.80 1.76 27.14
C PHE A 324 8.47 2.98 26.27
N GLY A 325 8.73 4.20 26.76
CA GLY A 325 8.45 5.47 26.10
C GLY A 325 9.53 5.98 25.14
N TRP A 326 10.46 5.12 24.69
CA TRP A 326 11.59 5.52 23.85
C TRP A 326 11.18 6.21 22.54
N TRP A 327 10.04 5.82 21.97
CA TRP A 327 9.46 6.35 20.72
C TRP A 327 9.09 7.85 20.80
N SER A 328 8.96 8.40 22.01
CA SER A 328 8.62 9.81 22.26
C SER A 328 9.84 10.74 22.28
N ARG A 329 11.05 10.20 22.11
CA ARG A 329 12.30 10.98 22.12
C ARG A 329 12.67 11.36 20.69
N ASP A 330 13.87 11.03 20.23
CA ASP A 330 14.38 11.42 18.91
C ASP A 330 14.08 10.33 17.84
N THR A 331 12.83 9.89 17.75
CA THR A 331 12.39 8.84 16.82
C THR A 331 11.67 9.43 15.60
N THR A 332 12.35 9.52 14.47
CA THR A 332 11.80 10.03 13.21
C THR A 332 11.26 8.90 12.33
N GLY A 333 10.14 8.31 12.73
CA GLY A 333 9.52 7.19 12.02
C GLY A 333 8.10 6.86 12.50
N ASN A 334 7.56 5.74 12.01
CA ASN A 334 6.18 5.32 12.21
C ASN A 334 5.78 5.24 13.70
N TRP A 335 6.69 4.81 14.57
CA TRP A 335 6.44 4.68 16.00
C TRP A 335 5.97 5.99 16.61
N ASN A 336 6.70 7.07 16.33
CA ASN A 336 6.32 8.38 16.84
C ASN A 336 4.95 8.85 16.29
N CYS A 337 4.71 8.62 15.00
CA CYS A 337 3.46 9.00 14.35
C CYS A 337 2.24 8.28 14.93
N VAL A 338 2.32 6.95 15.02
CA VAL A 338 1.21 6.09 15.43
C VAL A 338 0.95 6.22 16.92
N CYS A 339 1.99 6.25 17.75
CA CYS A 339 1.84 6.38 19.19
C CYS A 339 1.22 7.74 19.57
N ASN A 340 1.71 8.84 18.99
CA ASN A 340 1.10 10.15 19.21
C ASN A 340 -0.30 10.25 18.64
N GLY A 341 -0.55 9.69 17.46
CA GLY A 341 -1.87 9.69 16.84
C GLY A 341 -2.90 8.96 17.70
N GLY A 342 -2.61 7.73 18.12
CA GLY A 342 -3.54 6.95 18.94
C GLY A 342 -3.88 7.58 20.28
N LEU A 343 -2.88 8.15 20.96
CA LEU A 343 -3.09 8.90 22.21
C LEU A 343 -3.92 10.17 21.98
N THR A 344 -3.67 10.89 20.89
CA THR A 344 -4.40 12.12 20.54
C THR A 344 -5.86 11.82 20.20
N LEU A 345 -6.14 10.80 19.39
CA LEU A 345 -7.51 10.40 19.06
C LEU A 345 -8.28 10.00 20.32
N GLY A 346 -7.68 9.18 21.19
CA GLY A 346 -8.28 8.76 22.45
C GLY A 346 -8.56 9.94 23.37
N ALA A 347 -7.60 10.84 23.55
CA ALA A 347 -7.75 12.03 24.39
C ALA A 347 -8.81 13.00 23.86
N LEU A 348 -8.81 13.31 22.56
CA LEU A 348 -9.85 14.12 21.92
C LEU A 348 -11.24 13.50 22.07
N ALA A 349 -11.36 12.16 21.95
CA ALA A 349 -12.65 11.49 22.07
C ALA A 349 -13.33 11.73 23.42
N ILE A 350 -12.56 11.79 24.51
CA ILE A 350 -13.09 11.87 25.89
C ILE A 350 -12.88 13.24 26.54
N LEU A 351 -12.27 14.20 25.85
CA LEU A 351 -12.08 15.55 26.38
C LEU A 351 -13.43 16.16 26.80
N GLY A 352 -13.49 16.68 28.03
CA GLY A 352 -14.70 17.15 28.70
C GLY A 352 -15.43 16.09 29.53
N ASP A 353 -15.26 14.80 29.21
CA ASP A 353 -15.82 13.66 29.94
C ASP A 353 -14.78 12.97 30.86
N ASP A 354 -13.49 13.22 30.63
CA ASP A 354 -12.38 12.80 31.48
C ASP A 354 -12.30 13.66 32.76
N THR A 355 -12.27 12.99 33.92
CA THR A 355 -12.17 13.63 35.24
C THR A 355 -10.79 13.50 35.88
N THR A 356 -9.87 12.80 35.22
CA THR A 356 -8.51 12.54 35.71
C THR A 356 -7.50 13.60 35.28
N GLY A 357 -7.78 14.33 34.20
CA GLY A 357 -6.84 15.28 33.56
C GLY A 357 -5.85 14.64 32.59
N THR A 358 -5.94 13.32 32.38
CA THR A 358 -5.06 12.56 31.49
C THR A 358 -5.18 13.02 30.04
N ALA A 359 -6.41 13.23 29.55
CA ALA A 359 -6.65 13.68 28.19
C ALA A 359 -6.02 15.05 27.90
N GLU A 360 -6.19 16.01 28.83
CA GLU A 360 -5.58 17.34 28.71
C GLU A 360 -4.05 17.26 28.71
N ALA A 361 -3.45 16.48 29.63
CA ALA A 361 -2.01 16.32 29.72
C ALA A 361 -1.42 15.75 28.42
N LEU A 362 -2.06 14.74 27.84
CA LEU A 362 -1.61 14.13 26.58
C LEU A 362 -1.69 15.09 25.40
N LEU A 363 -2.80 15.82 25.23
CA LEU A 363 -2.95 16.76 24.11
C LEU A 363 -1.90 17.87 24.12
N ARG A 364 -1.42 18.27 25.31
CA ARG A 364 -0.31 19.22 25.46
C ARG A 364 1.04 18.63 25.05
N ALA A 365 1.21 17.31 25.07
CA ALA A 365 2.49 16.65 24.82
C ALA A 365 2.59 16.07 23.40
N THR A 366 1.55 15.38 22.94
CA THR A 366 1.60 14.57 21.71
C THR A 366 1.77 15.42 20.45
N ILE A 367 1.15 16.60 20.39
CA ILE A 367 1.17 17.49 19.22
C ILE A 367 2.58 18.01 18.96
N ASP A 368 3.21 18.63 19.96
CA ASP A 368 4.56 19.17 19.82
C ASP A 368 5.58 18.06 19.58
N ASN A 369 5.37 16.89 20.19
CA ASN A 369 6.22 15.73 19.95
C ASN A 369 6.14 15.22 18.50
N ALA A 370 4.95 15.09 17.94
CA ALA A 370 4.75 14.68 16.55
C ALA A 370 5.37 15.69 15.56
N LYS A 371 5.28 16.99 15.86
CA LYS A 371 5.93 18.05 15.06
C LYS A 371 7.46 18.02 15.12
N ALA A 372 8.02 17.66 16.26
CA ALA A 372 9.46 17.53 16.44
C ALA A 372 10.00 16.29 15.70
N ASN A 373 9.21 15.21 15.62
CA ASN A 373 9.71 13.89 15.26
C ASN A 373 9.00 13.24 14.07
N CYS A 374 7.71 12.86 14.21
CA CYS A 374 6.97 12.14 13.17
C CYS A 374 7.06 12.81 11.79
N ILE A 375 6.79 14.12 11.71
CA ILE A 375 6.78 14.82 10.42
C ILE A 375 8.18 14.93 9.78
N ARG A 376 9.25 14.61 10.53
CA ARG A 376 10.64 14.64 10.09
C ARG A 376 11.13 13.32 9.49
N ALA A 377 10.28 12.29 9.48
CA ALA A 377 10.51 11.07 8.72
C ALA A 377 10.43 11.29 7.19
N VAL A 378 9.80 12.39 6.76
CA VAL A 378 9.79 12.84 5.36
C VAL A 378 11.01 13.72 5.09
N THR A 379 11.84 13.29 4.14
CA THR A 379 13.01 14.02 3.66
C THR A 379 12.61 15.26 2.84
N ASP A 380 13.60 16.06 2.45
CA ASP A 380 13.39 17.30 1.69
C ASP A 380 12.87 17.10 0.27
N ASP A 381 13.12 15.94 -0.34
CA ASP A 381 12.54 15.54 -1.63
C ASP A 381 11.18 14.82 -1.52
N GLY A 382 10.75 14.49 -0.30
CA GLY A 382 9.48 13.79 -0.02
C GLY A 382 9.62 12.30 0.30
N SER A 383 10.80 11.71 0.15
CA SER A 383 11.00 10.29 0.45
C SER A 383 10.75 9.99 1.93
N TRP A 384 10.06 8.89 2.19
CA TRP A 384 9.92 8.34 3.54
C TRP A 384 11.19 7.60 3.94
N GLN A 385 11.77 7.96 5.09
CA GLN A 385 13.06 7.42 5.48
C GLN A 385 13.03 5.92 5.77
N GLU A 386 12.01 5.35 6.41
CA GLU A 386 12.08 3.96 6.89
C GLU A 386 12.09 2.91 5.77
N SER A 387 11.03 2.90 4.95
CA SER A 387 10.87 2.10 3.74
C SER A 387 9.62 2.55 3.00
N THR A 388 9.41 2.04 1.78
CA THR A 388 8.22 2.36 0.97
C THR A 388 6.92 1.88 1.61
N ASN A 389 6.95 0.79 2.35
CA ASN A 389 5.77 0.25 3.03
C ASN A 389 5.53 0.87 4.40
N TYR A 390 6.60 1.21 5.14
CA TYR A 390 6.44 1.88 6.44
C TYR A 390 5.87 3.30 6.30
N TRP A 391 5.95 3.89 5.10
CA TRP A 391 5.19 5.09 4.74
C TRP A 391 3.70 4.95 5.06
N TYR A 392 3.07 3.81 4.72
CA TYR A 392 1.64 3.60 4.96
C TYR A 392 1.31 3.71 6.45
N PHE A 393 2.10 3.07 7.30
CA PHE A 393 1.82 3.02 8.73
C PHE A 393 2.06 4.38 9.40
N GLY A 394 3.22 5.00 9.14
CA GLY A 394 3.56 6.30 9.71
C GLY A 394 2.61 7.40 9.24
N THR A 395 2.35 7.49 7.93
CA THR A 395 1.49 8.54 7.38
C THR A 395 0.01 8.35 7.71
N THR A 396 -0.48 7.11 7.84
CA THR A 396 -1.85 6.87 8.36
C THR A 396 -1.97 7.40 9.79
N GLY A 397 -1.01 7.08 10.67
CA GLY A 397 -1.03 7.55 12.06
C GLY A 397 -1.03 9.08 12.17
N LEU A 398 -0.20 9.77 11.38
CA LEU A 398 -0.21 11.23 11.35
C LEU A 398 -1.50 11.80 10.73
N ALA A 399 -2.01 11.21 9.65
CA ALA A 399 -3.23 11.69 9.00
C ALA A 399 -4.46 11.55 9.91
N GLU A 400 -4.57 10.44 10.63
CA GLU A 400 -5.59 10.25 11.67
C GLU A 400 -5.46 11.35 12.74
N MET A 401 -4.26 11.61 13.25
CA MET A 401 -3.99 12.65 14.24
C MET A 401 -4.38 14.05 13.74
N ALA A 402 -3.87 14.44 12.57
CA ALA A 402 -4.08 15.75 11.96
C ALA A 402 -5.57 15.98 11.64
N SER A 403 -6.22 14.98 11.03
CA SER A 403 -7.64 15.06 10.70
C SER A 403 -8.52 15.14 11.95
N ALA A 404 -8.21 14.39 13.01
CA ALA A 404 -8.96 14.42 14.26
C ALA A 404 -8.83 15.79 14.97
N LEU A 405 -7.62 16.36 15.01
CA LEU A 405 -7.39 17.70 15.56
C LEU A 405 -8.12 18.77 14.74
N LEU A 406 -8.01 18.69 13.41
CA LEU A 406 -8.68 19.61 12.50
C LEU A 406 -10.20 19.58 12.69
N SER A 407 -10.80 18.39 12.65
CA SER A 407 -12.26 18.26 12.78
C SER A 407 -12.76 18.61 14.18
N ALA A 408 -12.00 18.31 15.23
CA ALA A 408 -12.44 18.52 16.60
C ALA A 408 -12.19 19.94 17.09
N THR A 409 -11.15 20.64 16.61
CA THR A 409 -10.67 21.90 17.20
C THR A 409 -10.40 23.01 16.18
N GLY A 410 -10.65 22.76 14.89
CA GLY A 410 -10.49 23.73 13.81
C GLY A 410 -9.07 23.91 13.28
N SER A 411 -8.09 23.13 13.75
CA SER A 411 -6.70 23.21 13.31
C SER A 411 -5.97 21.88 13.40
N HIS A 412 -5.08 21.60 12.46
CA HIS A 412 -4.12 20.49 12.55
C HIS A 412 -2.79 20.92 13.21
N TYR A 413 -2.71 22.13 13.78
CA TYR A 413 -1.58 22.68 14.55
C TYR A 413 -0.21 22.62 13.86
N GLY A 414 -0.19 22.70 12.53
CA GLY A 414 1.05 22.63 11.74
C GLY A 414 1.55 21.21 11.45
N LEU A 415 0.85 20.15 11.88
CA LEU A 415 1.24 18.77 11.58
C LEU A 415 1.42 18.48 10.07
N LEU A 416 0.68 19.17 9.21
CA LEU A 416 0.78 19.01 7.76
C LEU A 416 1.69 20.05 7.06
N THR A 417 2.16 21.08 7.78
CA THR A 417 2.79 22.26 7.15
C THR A 417 4.11 22.71 7.79
N GLU A 418 4.40 22.31 9.03
CA GLU A 418 5.63 22.66 9.75
C GLU A 418 6.89 22.04 9.10
N ASN A 419 6.74 20.87 8.48
CA ASN A 419 7.67 20.41 7.47
C ASN A 419 7.16 20.89 6.11
N THR A 420 7.81 21.90 5.53
CA THR A 420 7.42 22.50 4.25
C THR A 420 7.48 21.53 3.07
N ASN A 421 8.16 20.39 3.23
CA ASN A 421 8.27 19.34 2.23
C ASN A 421 7.31 18.17 2.48
N TYR A 422 6.46 18.22 3.51
CA TYR A 422 5.61 17.09 3.87
C TYR A 422 4.68 16.66 2.73
N TRP A 423 4.12 17.61 1.97
CA TRP A 423 3.27 17.31 0.80
C TRP A 423 3.96 16.44 -0.25
N ARG A 424 5.29 16.57 -0.40
CA ARG A 424 6.08 15.81 -1.39
C ARG A 424 6.05 14.31 -1.12
N THR A 425 5.67 13.88 0.09
CA THR A 425 5.48 12.46 0.39
C THR A 425 4.32 11.83 -0.39
N GLY A 426 3.35 12.65 -0.84
CA GLY A 426 2.34 12.19 -1.79
C GLY A 426 2.93 11.92 -3.18
N THR A 427 3.85 12.78 -3.63
CA THR A 427 4.62 12.54 -4.87
C THR A 427 5.46 11.27 -4.75
N PHE A 428 6.17 11.09 -3.64
CA PHE A 428 6.88 9.85 -3.34
C PHE A 428 5.99 8.62 -3.53
N HIS A 429 4.80 8.60 -2.92
CA HIS A 429 3.89 7.47 -3.00
C HIS A 429 3.42 7.16 -4.44
N MET A 430 3.11 8.19 -5.23
CA MET A 430 2.71 7.99 -6.64
C MET A 430 3.85 7.40 -7.48
N TYR A 431 5.07 7.93 -7.34
CA TYR A 431 6.20 7.50 -8.17
C TYR A 431 6.79 6.17 -7.74
N VAL A 432 6.68 5.79 -6.47
CA VAL A 432 7.24 4.52 -5.97
C VAL A 432 6.39 3.32 -6.36
N PHE A 433 5.13 3.56 -6.77
CA PHE A 433 4.23 2.55 -7.29
C PHE A 433 4.42 2.37 -8.80
N GLY A 434 4.99 1.22 -9.20
CA GLY A 434 5.16 0.84 -10.61
C GLY A 434 3.87 0.33 -11.26
N PRO A 435 3.90 -0.03 -12.56
CA PRO A 435 2.76 -0.63 -13.25
C PRO A 435 2.47 -2.07 -12.81
N THR A 436 3.21 -2.63 -11.84
CA THR A 436 2.87 -3.89 -11.18
C THR A 436 2.72 -3.68 -9.67
N SER A 437 3.81 -3.52 -8.93
CA SER A 437 3.83 -3.27 -7.50
C SER A 437 4.74 -2.08 -7.15
N LEU A 438 4.82 -1.77 -5.87
CA LEU A 438 5.78 -0.83 -5.31
C LEU A 438 7.23 -1.27 -5.61
N PHE A 439 8.16 -0.32 -5.68
CA PHE A 439 9.57 -0.59 -5.47
C PHE A 439 9.80 -0.88 -3.98
N ASP A 440 9.57 -2.13 -3.55
CA ASP A 440 9.53 -2.56 -2.15
C ASP A 440 10.93 -2.69 -1.48
N PHE A 441 11.78 -1.66 -1.57
CA PHE A 441 13.07 -1.67 -0.87
C PHE A 441 12.89 -1.62 0.65
N GLY A 442 13.77 -2.34 1.37
CA GLY A 442 13.71 -2.46 2.82
C GLY A 442 12.58 -3.39 3.30
N ASP A 443 12.15 -3.16 4.53
CA ASP A 443 11.09 -3.93 5.16
C ASP A 443 9.71 -3.50 4.66
N HIS A 444 8.89 -4.48 4.28
CA HIS A 444 7.49 -4.24 3.89
C HIS A 444 6.49 -4.27 5.05
N GLY A 445 6.92 -4.68 6.25
CA GLY A 445 6.04 -4.83 7.42
C GLY A 445 5.00 -5.96 7.28
N PRO A 446 4.26 -6.25 8.37
CA PRO A 446 3.23 -7.29 8.38
C PRO A 446 1.90 -6.79 7.78
N ASN A 447 0.78 -7.44 8.11
CA ASN A 447 -0.54 -7.16 7.56
C ASN A 447 -0.99 -5.70 7.71
N LYS A 448 -1.44 -5.10 6.61
CA LYS A 448 -2.01 -3.74 6.55
C LYS A 448 -3.51 -3.75 6.89
N PHE A 449 -3.89 -4.15 8.11
CA PHE A 449 -5.30 -4.24 8.52
C PHE A 449 -6.02 -2.88 8.55
N SER A 450 -5.41 -1.87 9.15
CA SER A 450 -6.03 -0.56 9.41
C SER A 450 -5.27 0.61 8.76
N THR A 451 -4.33 0.30 7.85
CA THR A 451 -3.42 1.26 7.21
C THR A 451 -3.57 1.19 5.69
N THR A 452 -3.76 2.34 5.05
CA THR A 452 -3.98 2.47 3.60
C THR A 452 -3.25 3.70 3.08
N ALA A 453 -3.20 3.89 1.76
CA ALA A 453 -2.71 5.12 1.17
C ALA A 453 -3.73 6.29 1.21
N ASN A 454 -4.85 6.16 1.94
CA ASN A 454 -5.92 7.19 1.96
C ASN A 454 -5.50 8.52 2.60
N THR A 455 -4.35 8.59 3.26
CA THR A 455 -3.70 9.86 3.63
C THR A 455 -3.56 10.80 2.42
N MET A 456 -3.41 10.26 1.21
CA MET A 456 -3.36 11.02 -0.04
C MET A 456 -4.58 11.91 -0.25
N PHE A 457 -5.76 11.47 0.19
CA PHE A 457 -6.97 12.29 0.11
C PHE A 457 -6.89 13.51 1.02
N LEU A 458 -6.48 13.29 2.27
CA LEU A 458 -6.34 14.37 3.26
C LEU A 458 -5.24 15.36 2.83
N LEU A 459 -4.08 14.87 2.41
CA LEU A 459 -2.98 15.72 1.95
C LEU A 459 -3.35 16.49 0.70
N GLY A 460 -3.98 15.82 -0.28
CA GLY A 460 -4.42 16.46 -1.51
C GLY A 460 -5.40 17.60 -1.26
N ASP A 461 -6.35 17.40 -0.36
CA ASP A 461 -7.35 18.42 -0.02
C ASP A 461 -6.76 19.57 0.80
N GLN A 462 -5.95 19.25 1.83
CA GLN A 462 -5.42 20.25 2.76
C GLN A 462 -4.24 21.05 2.20
N LEU A 463 -3.53 20.51 1.19
CA LEU A 463 -2.30 21.09 0.65
C LEU A 463 -2.40 21.43 -0.85
N ASP A 464 -3.61 21.43 -1.43
CA ASP A 464 -3.87 21.83 -2.82
C ASP A 464 -3.18 20.95 -3.88
N HIS A 465 -3.23 19.63 -3.68
CA HIS A 465 -2.69 18.60 -4.59
C HIS A 465 -3.81 17.69 -5.12
N PRO A 466 -4.59 18.14 -6.12
CA PRO A 466 -5.71 17.38 -6.67
C PRO A 466 -5.26 16.05 -7.28
N GLU A 467 -4.05 15.96 -7.84
CA GLU A 467 -3.47 14.75 -8.40
C GLU A 467 -3.34 13.62 -7.37
N PHE A 468 -3.14 13.93 -6.08
CA PHE A 468 -3.06 12.92 -5.02
C PHE A 468 -4.42 12.27 -4.78
N ILE A 469 -5.48 13.08 -4.76
CA ILE A 469 -6.86 12.61 -4.61
C ILE A 469 -7.25 11.74 -5.80
N LEU A 470 -6.95 12.19 -7.01
CA LEU A 470 -7.25 11.49 -8.25
C LEU A 470 -6.48 10.17 -8.38
N HIS A 471 -5.23 10.12 -7.93
CA HIS A 471 -4.46 8.88 -7.92
C HIS A 471 -5.06 7.87 -6.94
N GLN A 472 -5.30 8.29 -5.69
CA GLN A 472 -5.73 7.38 -4.64
C GLN A 472 -7.15 6.86 -4.86
N ARG A 473 -8.07 7.64 -5.46
CA ARG A 473 -9.45 7.18 -5.67
C ARG A 473 -9.58 5.96 -6.59
N GLU A 474 -8.59 5.75 -7.46
CA GLU A 474 -8.57 4.60 -8.37
C GLU A 474 -8.05 3.32 -7.70
N GLN A 475 -7.37 3.44 -6.55
CA GLN A 475 -6.64 2.34 -5.91
C GLN A 475 -7.55 1.34 -5.19
N ALA A 476 -7.10 0.09 -5.12
CA ALA A 476 -7.86 -1.00 -4.51
C ALA A 476 -8.06 -0.83 -2.99
N ASP A 477 -7.13 -0.15 -2.32
CA ASP A 477 -7.19 0.13 -0.87
C ASP A 477 -7.95 1.42 -0.52
N ALA A 478 -8.56 2.07 -1.51
CA ALA A 478 -9.37 3.27 -1.30
C ALA A 478 -10.70 3.00 -0.57
N ALA A 479 -11.24 1.79 -0.62
CA ALA A 479 -12.61 1.52 -0.16
C ALA A 479 -12.73 1.24 1.35
N GLU A 480 -12.47 2.25 2.19
CA GLU A 480 -12.64 2.16 3.65
C GLU A 480 -13.19 3.49 4.25
N PRO A 481 -13.67 3.48 5.52
CA PRO A 481 -14.37 4.63 6.10
C PRO A 481 -13.68 6.00 6.06
N TRP A 482 -12.34 6.11 6.09
CA TRP A 482 -11.69 7.43 6.02
C TRP A 482 -11.86 8.09 4.65
N SER A 483 -11.81 7.32 3.57
CA SER A 483 -12.05 7.81 2.22
C SER A 483 -13.38 8.52 2.07
N MET A 484 -14.41 8.07 2.80
CA MET A 484 -15.74 8.68 2.76
C MET A 484 -15.76 10.13 3.28
N PHE A 485 -14.71 10.58 3.99
CA PHE A 485 -14.64 11.91 4.62
C PHE A 485 -13.41 12.73 4.23
N TRP A 486 -12.33 12.06 3.82
CA TRP A 486 -11.12 12.70 3.31
C TRP A 486 -11.19 12.97 1.81
N TYR A 487 -11.95 12.19 1.04
CA TYR A 487 -12.14 12.45 -0.38
C TYR A 487 -12.93 13.75 -0.61
N ASN A 488 -12.41 14.61 -1.48
CA ASN A 488 -13.10 15.80 -1.94
C ASN A 488 -13.72 15.53 -3.33
N PRO A 489 -15.05 15.39 -3.44
CA PRO A 489 -15.72 15.10 -4.70
C PRO A 489 -15.69 16.27 -5.70
N ALA A 490 -15.22 17.45 -5.30
CA ALA A 490 -14.99 18.57 -6.22
C ALA A 490 -13.74 18.38 -7.10
N VAL A 491 -12.91 17.36 -6.84
CA VAL A 491 -11.70 17.14 -7.64
C VAL A 491 -12.02 16.41 -8.94
N ALA A 492 -11.68 17.06 -10.05
CA ALA A 492 -11.92 16.58 -11.40
C ALA A 492 -10.62 16.42 -12.19
N GLY A 493 -10.71 15.74 -13.32
CA GLY A 493 -9.57 15.42 -14.19
C GLY A 493 -8.98 14.03 -13.89
N ALA A 494 -7.82 13.77 -14.50
CA ALA A 494 -7.08 12.52 -14.37
C ALA A 494 -5.66 12.77 -13.84
N PHE A 495 -5.22 11.99 -12.85
CA PHE A 495 -3.93 12.21 -12.19
C PHE A 495 -2.72 12.11 -13.12
N TRP A 496 -2.84 11.34 -14.22
CA TRP A 496 -1.77 11.14 -15.20
C TRP A 496 -1.63 12.31 -16.19
N SER A 497 -2.65 13.16 -16.31
CA SER A 497 -2.72 14.21 -17.34
C SER A 497 -1.71 15.32 -17.04
N GLY A 498 -0.65 15.39 -17.85
CA GLY A 498 0.48 16.29 -17.67
C GLY A 498 1.54 15.79 -16.68
N LEU A 499 1.42 14.56 -16.17
CA LEU A 499 2.34 14.04 -15.16
C LEU A 499 3.63 13.53 -15.83
N PRO A 500 4.82 13.94 -15.35
CA PRO A 500 6.09 13.43 -15.85
C PRO A 500 6.20 11.91 -15.74
N LEU A 501 6.90 11.29 -16.69
CA LEU A 501 7.20 9.86 -16.63
C LEU A 501 8.33 9.51 -15.66
N ASP A 502 9.11 10.51 -15.24
CA ASP A 502 10.29 10.32 -14.40
C ASP A 502 10.27 11.25 -13.19
N HIS A 503 10.74 10.74 -12.05
CA HIS A 503 11.04 11.56 -10.89
C HIS A 503 12.29 11.03 -10.18
N PHE A 504 13.08 11.97 -9.67
CA PHE A 504 14.36 11.70 -9.03
C PHE A 504 14.33 12.27 -7.61
N PHE A 505 14.61 11.40 -6.65
CA PHE A 505 14.64 11.70 -5.23
C PHE A 505 16.11 11.69 -4.80
N ASP A 506 16.71 12.87 -4.66
CA ASP A 506 18.16 13.04 -4.47
C ASP A 506 18.59 13.15 -2.99
N SER A 507 17.65 13.07 -2.04
CA SER A 507 17.94 13.24 -0.63
C SER A 507 18.86 12.11 -0.13
N PRO A 508 20.04 12.43 0.44
CA PRO A 508 21.06 11.46 0.82
C PRO A 508 20.60 10.25 1.63
N PRO A 509 19.62 10.34 2.55
CA PRO A 509 19.16 9.17 3.29
C PRO A 509 18.64 8.06 2.36
N VAL A 510 17.88 8.36 1.31
CA VAL A 510 17.20 7.33 0.50
C VAL A 510 17.70 7.23 -0.93
N GLN A 511 18.01 8.35 -1.58
CA GLN A 511 18.43 8.51 -2.99
C GLN A 511 17.93 7.45 -3.99
N TRP A 512 16.90 7.76 -4.78
CA TRP A 512 16.34 6.80 -5.73
C TRP A 512 15.66 7.48 -6.93
N ALA A 513 15.36 6.69 -7.95
CA ALA A 513 14.68 7.16 -9.16
C ALA A 513 13.51 6.25 -9.53
N SER A 514 12.47 6.88 -10.06
CA SER A 514 11.32 6.26 -10.70
C SER A 514 11.29 6.70 -12.15
N MET A 515 11.37 5.75 -13.08
CA MET A 515 11.27 6.02 -14.52
C MET A 515 10.29 5.04 -15.15
N ARG A 516 9.36 5.51 -15.98
CA ARG A 516 8.36 4.65 -16.64
C ARG A 516 8.08 5.01 -18.09
N SER A 517 7.34 4.16 -18.79
CA SER A 517 6.85 4.43 -20.15
C SER A 517 5.38 4.90 -20.21
N SER A 518 4.59 4.65 -19.16
CA SER A 518 3.21 5.10 -19.04
C SER A 518 2.73 5.01 -17.59
N TRP A 519 1.77 5.85 -17.20
CA TRP A 519 1.04 5.83 -15.94
C TRP A 519 -0.20 4.93 -15.96
N THR A 520 -0.78 4.70 -17.15
CA THR A 520 -2.08 4.03 -17.30
C THR A 520 -1.98 2.67 -17.98
N ASP A 521 -0.84 2.36 -18.61
CA ASP A 521 -0.63 1.04 -19.20
C ASP A 521 -0.08 0.07 -18.15
N LYS A 522 -0.86 -0.97 -17.84
CA LYS A 522 -0.45 -2.06 -16.96
C LYS A 522 0.75 -2.85 -17.49
N ASP A 523 1.02 -2.78 -18.80
CA ASP A 523 2.12 -3.47 -19.46
C ASP A 523 3.37 -2.59 -19.61
N ALA A 524 3.31 -1.34 -19.13
CA ALA A 524 4.39 -0.37 -19.23
C ALA A 524 5.73 -0.89 -18.70
N ALA A 525 6.81 -0.48 -19.36
CA ALA A 525 8.14 -0.58 -18.81
C ALA A 525 8.32 0.37 -17.62
N PHE A 526 8.95 -0.10 -16.54
CA PHE A 526 9.29 0.66 -15.34
C PHE A 526 10.66 0.25 -14.82
N LEU A 527 11.47 1.23 -14.41
CA LEU A 527 12.74 1.05 -13.71
C LEU A 527 12.71 1.87 -12.42
N GLY A 528 12.75 1.17 -11.29
CA GLY A 528 13.08 1.74 -9.98
C GLY A 528 14.52 1.42 -9.65
N ILE A 529 15.32 2.41 -9.21
CA ILE A 529 16.73 2.21 -8.81
C ILE A 529 17.09 3.07 -7.60
N LYS A 530 17.84 2.52 -6.64
CA LYS A 530 18.16 3.15 -5.35
C LYS A 530 19.65 3.08 -5.02
N ALA A 531 20.19 4.12 -4.40
CA ALA A 531 21.52 4.16 -3.79
C ALA A 531 21.54 5.18 -2.65
N GLY A 532 20.69 5.03 -1.64
CA GLY A 532 20.73 5.85 -0.43
C GLY A 532 21.83 5.44 0.54
N ARG A 533 21.84 6.05 1.72
CA ARG A 533 22.61 5.54 2.85
C ARG A 533 22.07 4.17 3.28
N ASN A 534 22.91 3.37 3.92
CA ASN A 534 22.50 2.06 4.45
C ASN A 534 21.89 2.14 5.86
N GLN A 535 22.17 3.21 6.60
CA GLN A 535 21.76 3.44 7.99
C GLN A 535 20.83 4.64 8.16
N GLY A 536 20.16 4.71 9.31
CA GLY A 536 19.28 5.83 9.67
C GLY A 536 17.83 5.64 9.22
N HIS A 537 17.42 4.39 9.03
CA HIS A 537 16.10 4.02 8.51
C HIS A 537 15.22 3.36 9.57
N GLN A 538 15.44 3.68 10.84
CA GLN A 538 14.77 3.05 11.99
C GLN A 538 14.82 1.51 11.95
N ARG A 539 15.92 0.93 11.44
CA ARG A 539 16.12 -0.52 11.32
C ARG A 539 15.17 -1.21 10.33
N HIS A 540 14.72 -0.48 9.31
CA HIS A 540 13.85 -0.99 8.25
C HIS A 540 14.50 -1.02 6.85
N ASN A 541 15.75 -0.59 6.70
CA ASN A 541 16.47 -0.66 5.43
C ASN A 541 17.28 -1.97 5.29
N ASP A 542 17.82 -2.16 4.09
CA ASP A 542 18.70 -3.26 3.66
C ASP A 542 20.07 -2.72 3.20
N LEU A 543 21.06 -3.60 3.06
CA LEU A 543 22.37 -3.23 2.51
C LEU A 543 22.35 -3.26 0.97
N ASP A 544 21.64 -2.30 0.39
CA ASP A 544 21.05 -2.35 -0.95
C ASP A 544 21.49 -1.23 -1.90
N VAL A 545 22.63 -0.58 -1.65
CA VAL A 545 23.15 0.48 -2.53
C VAL A 545 23.29 -0.06 -3.96
N GLY A 546 22.60 0.57 -4.90
CA GLY A 546 22.55 0.17 -6.31
C GLY A 546 21.40 -0.80 -6.67
N THR A 547 20.53 -1.20 -5.74
CA THR A 547 19.42 -2.13 -6.04
C THR A 547 18.41 -1.53 -7.03
N PHE A 548 17.72 -2.40 -7.76
CA PHE A 548 16.76 -2.00 -8.78
C PHE A 548 15.64 -3.02 -8.98
N VAL A 549 14.52 -2.55 -9.53
CA VAL A 549 13.40 -3.36 -10.01
C VAL A 549 13.06 -3.03 -11.46
N ILE A 550 12.57 -4.02 -12.21
CA ILE A 550 12.15 -3.87 -13.60
C ILE A 550 10.76 -4.47 -13.79
N ASP A 551 9.82 -3.65 -14.29
CA ASP A 551 8.57 -4.15 -14.87
C ASP A 551 8.56 -3.98 -16.38
N ALA A 552 7.90 -4.91 -17.06
CA ALA A 552 7.44 -4.77 -18.45
C ALA A 552 6.45 -5.90 -18.74
N LEU A 553 5.57 -5.71 -19.74
CA LEU A 553 4.65 -6.74 -20.22
C LEU A 553 3.65 -7.24 -19.15
N GLY A 554 3.41 -6.42 -18.13
CA GLY A 554 2.47 -6.71 -17.04
C GLY A 554 3.06 -7.55 -15.92
N THR A 555 4.39 -7.65 -15.85
CA THR A 555 5.12 -8.53 -14.92
C THR A 555 6.38 -7.87 -14.36
N ARG A 556 6.71 -8.19 -13.10
CA ARG A 556 7.96 -7.84 -12.43
C ARG A 556 9.06 -8.85 -12.75
N TRP A 557 10.09 -8.43 -13.48
CA TRP A 557 11.20 -9.26 -13.94
C TRP A 557 12.37 -9.29 -12.96
N ALA A 558 12.69 -8.13 -12.38
CA ALA A 558 13.59 -7.97 -11.25
C ALA A 558 12.79 -7.43 -10.07
N GLY A 559 12.76 -8.17 -8.96
CA GLY A 559 11.95 -7.86 -7.78
C GLY A 559 12.75 -7.78 -6.48
N GLU A 560 12.11 -7.32 -5.41
CA GLU A 560 12.68 -7.23 -4.07
C GLU A 560 12.11 -8.33 -3.16
N LEU A 561 12.94 -8.85 -2.24
CA LEU A 561 12.55 -9.91 -1.31
C LEU A 561 11.82 -9.38 -0.09
N GLY A 562 11.99 -8.09 0.23
CA GLY A 562 11.29 -7.43 1.33
C GLY A 562 11.74 -7.86 2.73
N SER A 563 10.80 -7.96 3.66
CA SER A 563 11.06 -8.26 5.07
C SER A 563 11.69 -9.64 5.27
N GLY A 564 12.57 -9.78 6.25
CA GLY A 564 12.88 -11.09 6.83
C GLY A 564 11.86 -11.50 7.89
N ASP A 565 12.14 -12.59 8.61
CA ASP A 565 11.34 -12.97 9.77
C ASP A 565 11.67 -12.04 10.95
N TYR A 566 10.71 -11.22 11.37
CA TYR A 566 10.87 -10.26 12.46
C TYR A 566 11.11 -10.91 13.83
N LEU A 567 10.80 -12.20 13.97
CA LEU A 567 11.09 -12.98 15.18
C LEU A 567 12.53 -13.50 15.20
N SER A 568 13.32 -13.20 14.17
CA SER A 568 14.73 -13.57 14.14
C SER A 568 15.53 -12.77 15.18
N THR A 569 16.51 -13.43 15.79
CA THR A 569 17.37 -12.85 16.83
C THR A 569 17.95 -11.49 16.43
N GLU A 570 17.74 -10.47 17.27
CA GLU A 570 18.32 -9.13 17.06
C GLU A 570 18.03 -8.53 15.67
N TYR A 571 16.92 -8.91 15.03
CA TYR A 571 16.49 -8.37 13.72
C TYR A 571 16.38 -6.84 13.73
N PHE A 572 15.91 -6.30 14.86
CA PHE A 572 15.87 -4.87 15.16
C PHE A 572 16.92 -4.47 16.19
N GLY A 573 18.01 -5.22 16.39
CA GLY A 573 18.98 -4.94 17.46
C GLY A 573 19.87 -3.72 17.20
N GLY A 574 20.27 -3.51 15.95
CA GLY A 574 21.15 -2.41 15.55
C GLY A 574 21.43 -2.37 14.04
N GLU A 575 22.16 -1.34 13.61
CA GLU A 575 22.55 -1.13 12.21
C GLU A 575 24.09 -1.07 12.02
N ASP A 576 24.86 -1.38 13.07
CA ASP A 576 26.32 -1.42 13.03
C ASP A 576 26.83 -2.45 12.00
N GLN A 577 28.08 -2.32 11.54
CA GLN A 577 28.64 -3.15 10.47
C GLN A 577 28.56 -4.66 10.74
N ASP A 578 28.61 -5.08 12.00
CA ASP A 578 28.57 -6.46 12.48
C ASP A 578 27.22 -6.85 13.11
N ALA A 579 26.18 -6.02 12.98
CA ALA A 579 24.84 -6.28 13.50
C ALA A 579 24.29 -7.62 12.98
N GLU A 580 23.55 -8.33 13.85
CA GLU A 580 22.94 -9.63 13.53
C GLU A 580 21.99 -9.53 12.34
N ARG A 581 21.24 -8.42 12.23
CA ARG A 581 20.34 -8.13 11.10
C ARG A 581 20.99 -8.35 9.74
N TRP A 582 22.23 -7.90 9.56
CA TRP A 582 22.94 -7.98 8.29
C TRP A 582 23.42 -9.37 7.94
N LYS A 583 23.28 -10.32 8.87
CA LYS A 583 23.55 -11.72 8.59
C LYS A 583 22.39 -12.34 7.83
N TYR A 584 21.14 -11.91 7.98
CA TYR A 584 19.99 -12.50 7.27
C TYR A 584 20.03 -12.21 5.76
N TYR A 585 19.77 -13.23 4.93
CA TYR A 585 19.92 -13.17 3.46
C TYR A 585 19.20 -11.97 2.84
N ARG A 586 17.94 -11.75 3.21
CA ARG A 586 17.10 -10.66 2.68
C ARG A 586 17.57 -9.26 3.10
N LYS A 587 18.39 -9.15 4.14
CA LYS A 587 18.90 -7.88 4.68
C LYS A 587 20.37 -7.65 4.27
N HIS A 588 21.07 -8.74 3.96
CA HIS A 588 22.43 -8.78 3.43
C HIS A 588 22.47 -8.28 1.98
N THR A 589 23.59 -7.71 1.56
CA THR A 589 23.83 -7.31 0.15
C THR A 589 23.61 -8.45 -0.86
N MET A 590 23.80 -9.71 -0.46
CA MET A 590 23.62 -10.87 -1.33
C MET A 590 22.16 -11.09 -1.73
N GLY A 591 21.21 -10.65 -0.89
CA GLY A 591 19.78 -10.71 -1.16
C GLY A 591 19.23 -9.56 -1.98
N GLN A 592 20.08 -8.62 -2.41
CA GLN A 592 19.67 -7.42 -3.15
C GLN A 592 20.01 -7.54 -4.65
N ASN A 593 19.39 -6.72 -5.50
CA ASN A 593 19.70 -6.65 -6.93
C ASN A 593 20.89 -5.74 -7.20
N THR A 594 22.03 -6.01 -6.58
CA THR A 594 23.24 -5.17 -6.63
C THR A 594 24.52 -5.97 -6.87
N LEU A 595 25.67 -5.29 -6.88
CA LEU A 595 26.98 -5.94 -6.92
C LEU A 595 27.38 -6.48 -5.54
N MET A 596 28.02 -7.64 -5.53
CA MET A 596 28.78 -8.16 -4.39
C MET A 596 30.26 -8.08 -4.73
N ILE A 597 31.09 -7.60 -3.81
CA ILE A 597 32.56 -7.61 -3.95
C ILE A 597 33.16 -8.37 -2.77
N GLY A 598 33.97 -9.39 -3.05
CA GLY A 598 34.62 -10.23 -2.04
C GLY A 598 33.66 -11.03 -1.16
N ARG A 599 32.40 -11.22 -1.61
CA ARG A 599 31.32 -11.86 -0.83
C ARG A 599 31.07 -11.19 0.53
N ARG A 600 31.30 -9.88 0.62
CA ARG A 600 31.08 -9.09 1.84
C ARG A 600 29.81 -8.25 1.73
N ASN A 601 29.24 -7.91 2.88
CA ASN A 601 28.26 -6.84 2.97
C ASN A 601 28.85 -5.50 2.53
N GLN A 602 27.99 -4.65 1.98
CA GLN A 602 28.31 -3.25 1.80
C GLN A 602 28.67 -2.59 3.13
N ASN A 603 29.42 -1.49 3.02
CA ASN A 603 29.72 -0.60 4.12
C ASN A 603 28.43 0.05 4.65
N VAL A 604 28.17 -0.05 5.94
CA VAL A 604 27.00 0.60 6.57
C VAL A 604 27.10 2.13 6.52
N ASP A 605 28.32 2.66 6.52
CA ASP A 605 28.60 4.11 6.41
C ASP A 605 28.63 4.60 4.94
N ALA A 606 28.05 3.84 4.00
CA ALA A 606 28.03 4.21 2.59
C ALA A 606 27.41 5.60 2.39
N ALA A 607 28.06 6.40 1.54
CA ALA A 607 27.63 7.72 1.14
C ALA A 607 27.74 7.85 -0.39
N PRO A 608 26.87 7.14 -1.13
CA PRO A 608 26.84 7.22 -2.59
C PRO A 608 26.44 8.62 -3.08
N THR A 609 26.69 8.89 -4.36
CA THR A 609 26.27 10.15 -5.01
C THR A 609 25.62 9.84 -6.35
N VAL A 610 24.64 10.65 -6.76
CA VAL A 610 23.81 10.36 -7.94
C VAL A 610 23.86 11.47 -8.98
N ARG A 611 23.58 11.11 -10.23
CA ARG A 611 23.40 12.04 -11.35
C ARG A 611 22.35 11.47 -12.30
N HIS A 612 21.46 12.32 -12.78
CA HIS A 612 20.34 11.94 -13.63
C HIS A 612 20.02 13.01 -14.66
N ASP A 613 19.22 12.64 -15.64
CA ASP A 613 18.56 13.56 -16.56
C ASP A 613 17.32 12.86 -17.16
N SER A 614 16.36 13.65 -17.64
CA SER A 614 15.15 13.15 -18.33
C SER A 614 14.84 14.00 -19.55
N SER A 615 14.29 13.39 -20.59
CA SER A 615 13.70 14.10 -21.73
C SER A 615 12.51 14.99 -21.34
N GLY A 616 12.04 14.94 -20.09
CA GLY A 616 10.92 15.75 -19.59
C GLY A 616 9.58 15.30 -20.17
N THR A 617 9.50 14.06 -20.67
CA THR A 617 8.27 13.53 -21.26
C THR A 617 7.18 13.41 -20.20
N THR A 618 6.00 13.93 -20.52
CA THR A 618 4.78 13.83 -19.71
C THR A 618 3.74 13.00 -20.42
N GLN A 619 2.91 12.26 -19.68
CA GLN A 619 1.72 11.65 -20.26
C GLN A 619 0.63 12.71 -20.47
N ASP A 620 -0.04 12.69 -21.63
CA ASP A 620 -1.17 13.57 -21.89
C ASP A 620 -2.47 13.03 -21.25
N SER A 621 -3.63 13.59 -21.61
CA SER A 621 -4.92 13.13 -21.08
C SER A 621 -5.30 11.69 -21.47
N SER A 622 -4.59 11.05 -22.41
CA SER A 622 -4.96 9.74 -22.94
C SER A 622 -4.68 8.61 -21.94
N THR A 623 -5.58 7.63 -21.89
CA THR A 623 -5.34 6.36 -21.19
C THR A 623 -4.46 5.40 -21.99
N VAL A 624 -4.29 5.64 -23.29
CA VAL A 624 -3.38 4.91 -24.18
C VAL A 624 -2.31 5.87 -24.65
N PHE A 625 -1.10 5.65 -24.18
CA PHE A 625 0.01 6.55 -24.37
C PHE A 625 1.21 5.78 -24.92
N THR A 626 1.86 6.34 -25.93
CA THR A 626 3.11 5.82 -26.47
C THR A 626 4.12 6.96 -26.41
N PRO A 627 5.22 6.83 -25.65
CA PRO A 627 6.28 7.82 -25.64
C PRO A 627 6.82 8.11 -27.04
N GLU A 628 7.29 9.34 -27.25
CA GLU A 628 8.05 9.72 -28.45
C GLU A 628 9.33 8.88 -28.56
N ASP A 629 9.85 8.69 -29.77
CA ASP A 629 11.00 7.79 -30.00
C ASP A 629 12.29 8.26 -29.29
N ASP A 630 12.43 9.56 -29.04
CA ASP A 630 13.55 10.16 -28.28
C ASP A 630 13.28 10.26 -26.78
N SER A 631 12.11 9.80 -26.31
CA SER A 631 11.79 9.77 -24.88
C SER A 631 12.73 8.82 -24.13
N THR A 632 13.42 9.37 -23.13
CA THR A 632 14.45 8.66 -22.39
C THR A 632 14.69 9.32 -21.04
N ALA A 633 15.26 8.56 -20.11
CA ALA A 633 15.80 9.06 -18.86
C ALA A 633 16.95 8.15 -18.45
N PHE A 634 17.87 8.71 -17.67
CA PHE A 634 18.91 7.93 -17.03
C PHE A 634 19.12 8.38 -15.59
N TRP A 635 19.64 7.46 -14.79
CA TRP A 635 20.12 7.73 -13.46
C TRP A 635 21.39 6.92 -13.23
N THR A 636 22.40 7.55 -12.63
CA THR A 636 23.70 6.97 -12.33
C THR A 636 24.04 7.22 -10.88
N THR A 637 24.78 6.29 -10.28
CA THR A 637 25.32 6.42 -8.93
C THR A 637 26.80 6.06 -8.92
N ASP A 638 27.58 6.84 -8.18
CA ASP A 638 28.86 6.39 -7.65
C ASP A 638 28.59 5.71 -6.31
N MET A 639 28.80 4.39 -6.28
CA MET A 639 28.60 3.55 -5.11
C MET A 639 29.91 3.04 -4.52
N THR A 640 31.05 3.68 -4.87
CA THR A 640 32.38 3.29 -4.39
C THR A 640 32.45 3.23 -2.87
N SER A 641 31.80 4.17 -2.18
CA SER A 641 31.78 4.24 -0.71
C SER A 641 31.11 3.02 -0.03
N ALA A 642 30.34 2.23 -0.78
CA ALA A 642 29.69 1.02 -0.28
C ALA A 642 30.60 -0.21 -0.28
N TYR A 643 31.79 -0.18 -0.91
CA TYR A 643 32.62 -1.36 -1.09
C TYR A 643 34.05 -1.15 -0.56
N PHE A 644 34.50 -2.05 0.32
CA PHE A 644 35.84 -1.98 0.92
C PHE A 644 36.97 -2.39 -0.04
N ASP A 645 36.70 -3.38 -0.89
CA ASP A 645 37.70 -4.02 -1.75
C ASP A 645 37.60 -3.53 -3.21
N ALA A 646 37.34 -2.23 -3.40
CA ALA A 646 37.25 -1.60 -4.72
C ALA A 646 37.76 -0.15 -4.70
N THR A 647 38.26 0.32 -5.84
CA THR A 647 38.76 1.68 -6.08
C THR A 647 37.74 2.55 -6.81
N SER A 648 36.86 1.94 -7.58
CA SER A 648 35.74 2.60 -8.27
C SER A 648 34.60 1.60 -8.45
N VAL A 649 33.39 1.98 -8.08
CA VAL A 649 32.18 1.19 -8.35
C VAL A 649 31.04 2.13 -8.70
N LYS A 650 30.58 2.08 -9.96
CA LYS A 650 29.51 2.93 -10.47
C LYS A 650 28.44 2.08 -11.14
N ARG A 651 27.19 2.51 -11.04
CA ARG A 651 26.04 1.89 -11.69
C ARG A 651 25.21 2.93 -12.41
N GLY A 652 24.64 2.58 -13.55
CA GLY A 652 23.64 3.39 -14.24
C GLY A 652 22.49 2.55 -14.77
N GLY A 653 21.29 3.13 -14.71
CA GLY A 653 20.08 2.60 -15.32
C GLY A 653 19.53 3.60 -16.33
N ARG A 654 19.10 3.12 -17.50
CA ARG A 654 18.62 3.97 -18.60
C ARG A 654 17.55 3.30 -19.46
N PHE A 655 16.59 4.10 -19.94
CA PHE A 655 15.72 3.74 -21.05
C PHE A 655 16.35 4.00 -22.42
N LEU A 656 16.11 3.08 -23.35
CA LEU A 656 16.52 3.14 -24.75
C LEU A 656 15.33 2.87 -25.66
N ASN A 657 15.45 3.24 -26.94
CA ASN A 657 14.49 2.88 -27.99
C ASN A 657 13.05 3.27 -27.64
N GLY A 658 12.79 4.57 -27.39
CA GLY A 658 11.46 5.06 -26.97
C GLY A 658 10.94 4.38 -25.69
N ARG A 659 11.84 4.09 -24.73
CA ARG A 659 11.55 3.37 -23.47
C ARG A 659 11.12 1.91 -23.62
N ARG A 660 11.40 1.27 -24.75
CA ARG A 660 11.09 -0.15 -24.99
C ARG A 660 12.19 -1.11 -24.53
N GLN A 661 13.40 -0.60 -24.23
CA GLN A 661 14.53 -1.36 -23.72
C GLN A 661 15.13 -0.67 -22.49
N ILE A 662 15.70 -1.47 -21.59
CA ILE A 662 16.35 -0.98 -20.36
C ILE A 662 17.81 -1.43 -20.34
N LEU A 663 18.74 -0.51 -20.11
CA LEU A 663 20.15 -0.80 -19.92
C LEU A 663 20.53 -0.61 -18.45
N ILE A 664 21.12 -1.64 -17.85
CA ILE A 664 21.88 -1.54 -16.60
C ILE A 664 23.36 -1.66 -16.94
N GLN A 665 24.15 -0.66 -16.55
CA GLN A 665 25.60 -0.65 -16.75
C GLN A 665 26.30 -0.51 -15.40
N ASP A 666 27.30 -1.35 -15.17
CA ASP A 666 28.20 -1.28 -14.03
C ASP A 666 29.64 -1.06 -14.50
N GLU A 667 30.33 -0.09 -13.89
CA GLU A 667 31.77 0.14 -14.06
C GLU A 667 32.46 -0.11 -12.72
N VAL A 668 33.27 -1.15 -12.68
CA VAL A 668 33.88 -1.65 -11.45
C VAL A 668 35.39 -1.77 -11.61
N ASP A 669 36.13 -1.36 -10.60
CA ASP A 669 37.54 -1.63 -10.41
C ASP A 669 37.72 -2.26 -9.02
N ALA A 670 37.74 -3.59 -8.97
CA ALA A 670 37.67 -4.38 -7.75
C ALA A 670 38.96 -5.16 -7.50
N GLN A 671 39.33 -5.28 -6.23
CA GLN A 671 40.49 -6.05 -5.75
C GLN A 671 40.10 -7.47 -5.28
N ALA A 672 38.81 -7.83 -5.39
CA ALA A 672 38.26 -9.13 -5.05
C ALA A 672 37.20 -9.59 -6.07
N GLU A 673 36.74 -10.84 -5.95
CA GLU A 673 35.67 -11.42 -6.78
C GLU A 673 34.45 -10.47 -6.85
N VAL A 674 33.95 -10.23 -8.06
CA VAL A 674 32.75 -9.43 -8.33
C VAL A 674 31.60 -10.36 -8.70
N GLN A 675 30.43 -10.15 -8.10
CA GLN A 675 29.20 -10.77 -8.56
C GLN A 675 28.14 -9.73 -8.87
N TRP A 676 27.65 -9.74 -10.11
CA TRP A 676 26.41 -9.06 -10.48
C TRP A 676 25.23 -9.98 -10.16
N ARG A 677 24.16 -9.47 -9.55
CA ARG A 677 23.01 -10.27 -9.10
C ARG A 677 21.68 -9.60 -9.43
N MET A 678 20.72 -10.40 -9.86
CA MET A 678 19.32 -10.01 -10.07
C MET A 678 18.38 -11.16 -9.69
N HIS A 679 17.47 -10.91 -8.75
CA HIS A 679 16.48 -11.86 -8.29
C HIS A 679 15.24 -11.84 -9.20
N THR A 680 14.73 -13.02 -9.55
CA THR A 680 13.59 -13.18 -10.47
C THR A 680 12.76 -14.43 -10.14
N ASN A 681 11.44 -14.38 -10.40
CA ASN A 681 10.58 -15.58 -10.43
C ASN A 681 10.56 -16.27 -11.79
N ALA A 682 11.25 -15.72 -12.80
CA ALA A 682 11.25 -16.28 -14.14
C ALA A 682 12.01 -17.62 -14.19
N THR A 683 11.59 -18.49 -15.10
CA THR A 683 12.46 -19.57 -15.58
C THR A 683 13.59 -18.94 -16.39
N ILE A 684 14.83 -19.36 -16.13
CA ILE A 684 16.02 -18.81 -16.78
C ILE A 684 16.59 -19.85 -17.77
N GLU A 685 16.70 -19.47 -19.04
CA GLU A 685 17.39 -20.27 -20.05
C GLU A 685 18.59 -19.49 -20.60
N ILE A 686 19.80 -19.97 -20.31
CA ILE A 686 21.05 -19.30 -20.72
C ILE A 686 21.57 -19.96 -22.00
N ASP A 687 21.98 -19.13 -22.96
CA ASP A 687 22.51 -19.61 -24.22
C ASP A 687 23.88 -20.30 -24.05
N SER A 688 24.31 -21.07 -25.05
CA SER A 688 25.59 -21.81 -24.97
C SER A 688 26.82 -20.92 -24.79
N SER A 689 26.75 -19.66 -25.23
CA SER A 689 27.83 -18.68 -25.02
C SER A 689 27.75 -18.00 -23.65
N GLY A 690 26.66 -18.13 -22.91
CA GLY A 690 26.45 -17.46 -21.63
C GLY A 690 26.34 -15.93 -21.75
N THR A 691 26.07 -15.39 -22.93
CA THR A 691 25.97 -13.93 -23.16
C THR A 691 24.53 -13.47 -23.38
N SER A 692 23.60 -14.41 -23.50
CA SER A 692 22.16 -14.14 -23.54
C SER A 692 21.43 -15.07 -22.59
N ALA A 693 20.42 -14.54 -21.90
CA ALA A 693 19.46 -15.31 -21.11
C ALA A 693 18.04 -14.98 -21.58
N THR A 694 17.22 -16.01 -21.78
CA THR A 694 15.77 -15.86 -21.97
C THR A 694 15.10 -16.10 -20.63
N LEU A 695 14.35 -15.10 -20.17
CA LEU A 695 13.51 -15.18 -18.98
C LEU A 695 12.06 -15.42 -19.41
N THR A 696 11.41 -16.42 -18.84
CA THR A 696 9.99 -16.69 -19.08
C THR A 696 9.20 -16.61 -17.79
N LEU A 697 8.20 -15.73 -17.75
CA LEU A 697 7.32 -15.51 -16.60
C LEU A 697 5.93 -15.09 -17.07
N ASP A 698 4.87 -15.66 -16.49
CA ASP A 698 3.46 -15.38 -16.84
C ASP A 698 3.10 -15.54 -18.33
N GLY A 699 3.81 -16.41 -19.06
CA GLY A 699 3.62 -16.57 -20.50
C GLY A 699 4.14 -15.39 -21.33
N LYS A 700 4.95 -14.52 -20.72
CA LYS A 700 5.72 -13.46 -21.37
C LYS A 700 7.19 -13.86 -21.41
N GLU A 701 7.94 -13.21 -22.29
CA GLU A 701 9.37 -13.42 -22.47
C GLU A 701 10.14 -12.11 -22.39
N MET A 702 11.32 -12.18 -21.78
CA MET A 702 12.31 -11.11 -21.75
C MET A 702 13.66 -11.69 -22.16
N GLN A 703 14.29 -11.10 -23.16
CA GLN A 703 15.66 -11.43 -23.52
C GLN A 703 16.61 -10.48 -22.78
N VAL A 704 17.58 -11.04 -22.07
CA VAL A 704 18.63 -10.30 -21.37
C VAL A 704 19.95 -10.58 -22.05
N VAL A 705 20.64 -9.53 -22.51
CA VAL A 705 21.86 -9.63 -23.32
C VAL A 705 23.01 -8.92 -22.61
N LEU A 706 24.15 -9.60 -22.51
CA LEU A 706 25.40 -9.01 -22.05
C LEU A 706 26.13 -8.41 -23.26
N LEU A 707 26.13 -7.08 -23.37
CA LEU A 707 26.80 -6.35 -24.44
C LEU A 707 28.30 -6.27 -24.18
N ASP A 708 29.10 -6.46 -25.23
CA ASP A 708 30.57 -6.39 -25.21
C ASP A 708 31.18 -7.11 -23.97
N PRO A 709 30.84 -8.40 -23.73
CA PRO A 709 31.17 -9.09 -22.49
C PRO A 709 32.69 -9.07 -22.22
N PRO A 710 33.14 -8.59 -21.05
CA PRO A 710 34.52 -8.72 -20.64
C PRO A 710 34.96 -10.19 -20.65
N ALA A 711 36.27 -10.43 -20.75
CA ALA A 711 36.80 -11.79 -20.72
C ALA A 711 36.35 -12.53 -19.45
N GLY A 712 35.68 -13.67 -19.62
CA GLY A 712 35.15 -14.49 -18.53
C GLY A 712 33.72 -14.16 -18.10
N ALA A 713 33.17 -13.00 -18.50
CA ALA A 713 31.82 -12.60 -18.13
C ALA A 713 30.78 -13.47 -18.83
N ARG A 714 30.01 -14.22 -18.04
CA ARG A 714 28.90 -15.06 -18.52
C ARG A 714 27.78 -15.04 -17.51
N PHE A 715 26.55 -15.11 -18.00
CA PHE A 715 25.39 -15.38 -17.17
C PHE A 715 25.48 -16.77 -16.56
N SER A 716 24.99 -16.87 -15.33
CA SER A 716 24.77 -18.11 -14.59
C SER A 716 23.52 -17.97 -13.72
N GLU A 717 22.83 -19.08 -13.49
CA GLU A 717 21.74 -19.16 -12.53
C GLU A 717 22.27 -19.60 -11.17
N GLN A 718 21.84 -18.92 -10.10
CA GLN A 718 22.09 -19.31 -8.72
C GLN A 718 20.77 -19.44 -7.95
N PRO A 719 20.72 -20.28 -6.89
CA PRO A 719 19.60 -20.26 -5.96
C PRO A 719 19.57 -18.94 -5.17
N ALA A 720 18.37 -18.47 -4.83
CA ALA A 720 18.14 -17.30 -3.98
C ALA A 720 18.31 -17.66 -2.49
N GLU A 721 19.47 -18.19 -2.13
CA GLU A 721 19.80 -18.62 -0.77
C GLU A 721 21.26 -18.30 -0.43
N ARG A 722 21.59 -18.41 0.85
CA ARG A 722 22.94 -18.19 1.36
C ARG A 722 23.97 -19.10 0.69
N GLN A 723 24.99 -18.51 0.04
CA GLN A 723 26.06 -19.27 -0.61
C GLN A 723 27.45 -18.68 -0.32
N GLY A 724 28.20 -19.33 0.57
CA GLY A 724 29.59 -18.94 0.86
C GLY A 724 29.74 -17.59 1.55
N ILE A 725 28.77 -17.19 2.38
CA ILE A 725 28.84 -16.01 3.25
C ILE A 725 28.81 -16.43 4.72
N GLU A 726 29.71 -15.84 5.51
CA GLU A 726 29.88 -16.04 6.94
C GLU A 726 29.94 -14.66 7.63
N PRO A 727 29.51 -14.53 8.90
CA PRO A 727 28.94 -15.58 9.73
C PRO A 727 27.49 -15.96 9.37
N ILE A 728 27.12 -17.22 9.62
CA ILE A 728 25.73 -17.67 9.55
C ILE A 728 24.91 -16.98 10.66
N PRO A 729 23.67 -16.52 10.38
CA PRO A 729 22.80 -15.95 11.40
C PRO A 729 22.42 -16.97 12.48
N ALA A 730 22.14 -16.49 13.69
CA ALA A 730 21.72 -17.33 14.82
C ALA A 730 20.39 -18.07 14.55
N PHE A 731 19.54 -17.49 13.73
CA PHE A 731 18.30 -18.09 13.22
C PHE A 731 18.40 -18.31 11.72
N GLY A 732 17.79 -19.37 11.20
CA GLY A 732 17.87 -19.70 9.78
C GLY A 732 17.23 -18.62 8.89
N ASP A 733 17.72 -18.50 7.66
CA ASP A 733 17.10 -17.62 6.67
C ASP A 733 15.68 -18.09 6.32
N GLN A 734 14.76 -17.14 6.13
CA GLN A 734 13.46 -17.42 5.53
C GLN A 734 13.65 -17.92 4.09
N SER A 735 12.85 -18.92 3.67
CA SER A 735 12.93 -19.44 2.31
C SER A 735 12.48 -18.40 1.27
N ASN A 736 13.14 -18.42 0.11
CA ASN A 736 12.79 -17.60 -1.05
C ASN A 736 12.24 -18.50 -2.16
N ASP A 737 11.16 -19.21 -1.83
CA ASP A 737 10.57 -20.23 -2.69
C ASP A 737 10.17 -19.66 -4.07
N GLY A 738 10.58 -20.34 -5.14
CA GLY A 738 10.30 -19.92 -6.51
C GLY A 738 11.14 -18.73 -7.01
N VAL A 739 12.09 -18.22 -6.22
CA VAL A 739 13.03 -17.18 -6.65
C VAL A 739 14.34 -17.80 -7.13
N ARG A 740 14.91 -17.22 -8.19
CA ARG A 740 16.22 -17.52 -8.77
C ARG A 740 17.04 -16.25 -8.90
N VAL A 741 18.35 -16.39 -9.03
CA VAL A 741 19.26 -15.27 -9.23
C VAL A 741 19.94 -15.43 -10.57
N LEU A 742 19.69 -14.50 -11.50
CA LEU A 742 20.53 -14.32 -12.68
C LEU A 742 21.79 -13.58 -12.22
N SER A 743 22.96 -14.13 -12.56
CA SER A 743 24.23 -13.60 -12.04
C SER A 743 25.37 -13.66 -13.04
N ILE A 744 26.36 -12.79 -12.83
CA ILE A 744 27.66 -12.83 -13.52
C ILE A 744 28.72 -12.84 -12.43
N VAL A 745 29.68 -13.77 -12.49
CA VAL A 745 30.79 -13.88 -11.54
C VAL A 745 32.10 -13.65 -12.27
N LEU A 746 32.92 -12.76 -11.72
CA LEU A 746 34.22 -12.39 -12.25
C LEU A 746 35.27 -12.37 -11.14
N ASP A 747 36.52 -12.66 -11.51
CA ASP A 747 37.66 -12.45 -10.61
C ASP A 747 37.85 -10.96 -10.30
N ALA A 748 38.84 -10.64 -9.45
CA ALA A 748 39.26 -9.26 -9.26
C ALA A 748 39.74 -8.63 -10.58
N GLY A 749 39.39 -7.37 -10.81
CA GLY A 749 39.77 -6.64 -12.01
C GLY A 749 38.90 -5.42 -12.28
N SER A 750 39.18 -4.79 -13.42
CA SER A 750 38.42 -3.63 -13.91
C SER A 750 37.51 -4.06 -15.07
N TYR A 751 36.21 -3.83 -14.93
CA TYR A 751 35.19 -4.31 -15.87
C TYR A 751 34.13 -3.25 -16.15
N THR A 752 33.60 -3.28 -17.37
CA THR A 752 32.33 -2.64 -17.73
C THR A 752 31.34 -3.75 -18.05
N LEU A 753 30.30 -3.89 -17.24
CA LEU A 753 29.21 -4.85 -17.46
C LEU A 753 28.01 -4.09 -18.02
N ARG A 754 27.50 -4.50 -19.18
CA ARG A 754 26.40 -3.85 -19.88
C ARG A 754 25.28 -4.85 -20.10
N VAL A 755 24.26 -4.82 -19.25
CA VAL A 755 23.15 -5.77 -19.27
C VAL A 755 21.93 -5.07 -19.88
N LEU A 756 21.58 -5.49 -21.10
CA LEU A 756 20.45 -4.97 -21.86
C LEU A 756 19.23 -5.88 -21.72
N PHE A 757 18.12 -5.31 -21.26
CA PHE A 757 16.83 -5.97 -21.11
C PHE A 757 15.93 -5.62 -22.30
N ASN A 758 15.51 -6.65 -23.01
CA ASN A 758 14.64 -6.59 -24.19
C ASN A 758 13.32 -7.33 -23.88
N PRO A 759 12.33 -6.67 -23.26
CA PRO A 759 10.98 -7.23 -23.17
C PRO A 759 10.49 -7.57 -24.58
N GLN A 760 9.97 -8.78 -24.78
CA GLN A 760 9.46 -9.21 -26.09
C GLN A 760 8.06 -8.63 -26.33
N TRP A 761 8.01 -7.39 -26.82
CA TRP A 761 6.76 -6.67 -27.09
C TRP A 761 5.99 -7.27 -28.28
N GLU A 762 4.67 -7.28 -28.18
CA GLU A 762 3.82 -7.71 -29.29
C GLU A 762 4.03 -6.80 -30.51
N GLY A 763 4.26 -7.40 -31.68
CA GLY A 763 4.48 -6.68 -32.93
C GLY A 763 5.92 -6.25 -33.20
N MET A 764 6.83 -6.36 -32.22
CA MET A 764 8.27 -6.13 -32.45
C MET A 764 8.97 -7.39 -32.96
N GLY A 765 9.77 -7.24 -34.01
CA GLY A 765 10.73 -8.23 -34.49
C GLY A 765 12.15 -7.97 -33.97
N ALA A 766 13.09 -8.86 -34.34
CA ALA A 766 14.48 -8.75 -33.90
C ALA A 766 15.16 -7.43 -34.34
N ASP A 767 14.80 -6.90 -35.51
CA ASP A 767 15.39 -5.68 -36.07
C ASP A 767 14.87 -4.38 -35.40
N ASP A 768 13.82 -4.47 -34.56
CA ASP A 768 13.28 -3.33 -33.84
C ASP A 768 14.04 -3.02 -32.54
N TYR A 769 14.88 -3.94 -32.07
CA TYR A 769 15.74 -3.74 -30.89
C TYR A 769 17.04 -3.06 -31.27
N VAL A 770 17.48 -2.09 -30.47
CA VAL A 770 18.73 -1.37 -30.70
C VAL A 770 19.85 -1.89 -29.81
N THR A 771 21.08 -1.88 -30.34
CA THR A 771 22.31 -2.11 -29.58
C THR A 771 23.00 -0.76 -29.38
N PRO A 772 23.01 -0.19 -28.18
CA PRO A 772 23.57 1.14 -27.94
C PRO A 772 25.12 1.13 -27.96
N PRO A 773 25.78 2.26 -28.31
CA PRO A 773 27.23 2.39 -28.17
C PRO A 773 27.68 2.27 -26.70
N ASN A 774 28.93 1.85 -26.49
CA ASN A 774 29.54 1.81 -25.16
C ASN A 774 29.99 3.22 -24.75
N VAL A 775 29.36 3.78 -23.72
CA VAL A 775 29.67 5.11 -23.17
C VAL A 775 29.88 4.99 -21.66
N ALA A 776 30.94 5.61 -21.16
CA ALA A 776 31.25 5.64 -19.73
C ALA A 776 30.14 6.36 -18.94
N LEU A 777 29.86 5.90 -17.72
CA LEU A 777 28.78 6.39 -16.87
C LEU A 777 28.90 7.90 -16.58
N ASP A 778 30.12 8.41 -16.45
CA ASP A 778 30.38 9.84 -16.26
C ASP A 778 29.98 10.70 -17.47
N ASP A 779 29.97 10.10 -18.67
CA ASP A 779 29.66 10.75 -19.95
C ASP A 779 28.21 10.54 -20.39
N TRP A 780 27.38 9.85 -19.59
CA TRP A 780 25.96 9.66 -19.93
C TRP A 780 25.25 11.01 -20.07
N SER A 781 24.53 11.19 -21.16
CA SER A 781 23.66 12.35 -21.41
C SER A 781 22.42 11.86 -22.16
N LEU A 782 21.37 12.67 -22.29
CA LEU A 782 20.14 12.25 -23.00
C LEU A 782 20.39 11.74 -24.44
N THR A 783 21.53 12.05 -25.06
CA THR A 783 21.85 11.64 -26.44
C THR A 783 23.04 10.68 -26.56
N SER A 784 23.66 10.27 -25.44
CA SER A 784 24.91 9.52 -25.50
C SER A 784 24.78 8.09 -26.06
N HIS A 785 23.57 7.53 -26.11
CA HIS A 785 23.31 6.16 -26.58
C HIS A 785 22.50 6.10 -27.89
N ASN A 786 22.41 7.23 -28.61
CA ASN A 786 21.69 7.33 -29.88
C ASN A 786 22.47 6.72 -31.05
#